data_AF-A0A8C1WSD9-F1
#
_entry.id   AF-A0A8C1WSD9-F1
#
_cell.length_a   1.000
_cell.length_b   1.000
_cell.length_c   1.000
_cell.angle_alpha   90.00
_cell.angle_beta   90.00
_cell.angle_gamma   90.00
#
_symmetry.space_group_name_H-M   'P 1'
#
loop_
_entity.id
_entity.type
_entity.pdbx_description
1 polymer ?
#
loop_
_entity_poly.entity_id
_entity_poly.type
_entity_poly.pdbx_seq_one_letter_code
_entity_poly.pdbx_strand_id
1 'polypeptide(L)'
;MDPSSFSAFTVKQQTPLSDHNQTNIYIKTNHTLEQNKLETCEMYQVQQRYKWTPDSAEKFIQALNSEELNNLITIFMNKKFETTKNGVNLATNEINNIFQKAAYISELKKKGKKFIKKTPKDVKWFDSDCKTLRKQLRKLSNLKHKEPYNTSIRTEYCSKLKQYKDTIRAKKQHHLTKSLEEIEHSVNQNQFWDMWNNLSTTKPQDLPIQDGNIWTKHFENLYKEIPPKQLNDNYDLIKQNLQTYEDTIKNNQNPLDFPITFKELTNKLKSQKCKKSCGPDSILGEMLKHSTPELQTAVLKLFNTVLSSGCFPDIWSRGLITPIHKSGDKLDPNNFRGICVSSNLGKLFSSILNHRMVNFLNEHDVLSPSQIGFLPNHRTTDHIYTLHTLINKHVKQTKNGKIFACFVDFKKAFDSIWHDGLYYKLLQSGVGGKVFDIIKSMYSNNKCAIRIGNKHTEFFTQKRGVRQCCSLSPTLFNIYINELAVQLEQYTAPGLSLQDKNIKLLLYADDLVLLSSTPQGLQQHLDLLDNYCQNWALAVNLKKTNIMVFQEMPRCQEHRYHQFSLGSTALEHTMQYTYLGLILTASGSFSSAVNALKDKARRALYAIKKKFQNIEIPLPIWCKIFDSVIQPIALYGSEVWGPLSDQSYTRWDRHPTEALHTEFCKMILKVCVCVCVCVCVCVCVCVCVCVCVCVCVCVCVCVCVCVCVCVCVCVCVC
;
A
#
# COMPACT_ATOMS: atom_id res chain seq x y z
N MET A 1 5.16 -4.64 36.42
CA MET A 1 6.28 -4.08 37.19
C MET A 1 6.64 -5.09 38.25
N ASP A 2 7.92 -5.34 38.45
CA ASP A 2 8.41 -6.24 39.50
C ASP A 2 8.03 -5.66 40.88
N PRO A 3 7.38 -6.43 41.79
CA PRO A 3 7.00 -5.96 43.12
C PRO A 3 8.16 -5.35 43.93
N SER A 4 9.40 -5.76 43.64
CA SER A 4 10.63 -5.22 44.24
C SER A 4 10.91 -3.74 43.94
N SER A 5 10.21 -3.13 42.97
CA SER A 5 10.44 -1.76 42.51
C SER A 5 9.74 -0.69 43.36
N PHE A 6 8.82 -1.08 44.24
CA PHE A 6 8.05 -0.16 45.09
C PHE A 6 8.83 0.15 46.37
N SER A 7 9.17 1.42 46.58
CA SER A 7 9.92 1.86 47.76
C SER A 7 9.03 2.30 48.92
N ALA A 8 7.86 2.88 48.62
CA ALA A 8 6.84 3.20 49.60
C ALA A 8 5.47 3.36 48.91
N PHE A 9 4.41 3.07 49.66
CA PHE A 9 3.03 3.22 49.24
C PHE A 9 2.24 3.86 50.37
N THR A 10 1.57 4.99 50.09
CA THR A 10 0.75 5.68 51.10
C THR A 10 -0.60 6.04 50.52
N VAL A 11 -1.66 5.63 51.20
CA VAL A 11 -3.04 6.06 50.94
C VAL A 11 -3.34 7.20 51.90
N LYS A 12 -3.58 8.40 51.36
CA LYS A 12 -3.99 9.54 52.19
C LYS A 12 -5.43 9.38 52.64
N GLN A 13 -5.74 9.93 53.81
CA GLN A 13 -7.11 10.00 54.29
C GLN A 13 -8.00 10.77 53.32
N GLN A 14 -9.25 10.33 53.26
CA GLN A 14 -10.28 10.91 52.42
C GLN A 14 -10.47 12.39 52.79
N THR A 15 -10.38 13.26 51.79
CA THR A 15 -10.67 14.68 52.01
C THR A 15 -12.18 14.91 51.86
N PRO A 16 -12.77 15.92 52.53
CA PRO A 16 -14.20 16.26 52.37
C PRO A 16 -14.60 16.63 50.93
N LEU A 17 -13.62 16.76 50.03
CA LEU A 17 -13.75 17.22 48.65
C LEU A 17 -13.66 16.08 47.61
N SER A 18 -13.41 14.84 48.03
CA SER A 18 -13.34 13.68 47.12
C SER A 18 -13.88 12.41 47.77
N ASP A 19 -14.68 11.66 47.01
CA ASP A 19 -15.16 10.31 47.33
C ASP A 19 -14.12 9.21 47.08
N HIS A 20 -12.87 9.59 46.76
CA HIS A 20 -11.76 8.68 46.52
C HIS A 20 -10.54 9.05 47.37
N ASN A 21 -9.84 8.04 47.88
CA ASN A 21 -8.58 8.24 48.60
C ASN A 21 -7.44 8.51 47.61
N GLN A 22 -6.63 9.53 47.88
CA GLN A 22 -5.46 9.82 47.07
C GLN A 22 -4.33 8.84 47.42
N THR A 23 -3.83 8.14 46.41
CA THR A 23 -2.73 7.17 46.58
C THR A 23 -1.44 7.73 46.02
N ASN A 24 -0.40 7.78 46.84
CA ASN A 24 0.96 8.13 46.42
C ASN A 24 1.81 6.85 46.38
N ILE A 25 2.50 6.64 45.25
CA ILE A 25 3.38 5.49 45.04
C ILE A 25 4.79 6.03 44.76
N TYR A 26 5.76 5.60 45.55
CA TYR A 26 7.17 5.97 45.39
C TYR A 26 7.92 4.77 44.82
N ILE A 27 8.48 4.93 43.62
CA ILE A 27 9.19 3.87 42.89
C ILE A 27 10.69 4.13 43.02
N LYS A 28 11.46 3.13 43.45
CA LYS A 28 12.93 3.20 43.47
C LYS A 28 13.44 2.85 42.07
N THR A 29 14.05 3.80 41.39
CA THR A 29 14.72 3.54 40.10
C THR A 29 16.21 3.29 40.36
N ASN A 30 16.63 2.01 40.43
CA ASN A 30 18.04 1.63 40.41
C ASN A 30 18.60 1.62 38.97
N HIS A 31 18.32 2.69 38.22
CA HIS A 31 19.04 2.96 36.99
C HIS A 31 19.88 4.20 37.25
N THR A 32 21.18 4.01 37.45
CA THR A 32 22.14 4.95 36.89
C THR A 32 21.72 5.14 35.44
N LEU A 33 21.09 6.28 35.15
CA LEU A 33 21.02 6.80 33.80
C LEU A 33 22.47 7.15 33.46
N GLU A 34 23.27 6.14 33.12
CA GLU A 34 24.24 6.32 32.06
C GLU A 34 23.42 6.79 30.88
N GLN A 35 23.33 8.12 30.75
CA GLN A 35 23.24 8.76 29.47
C GLN A 35 24.48 8.32 28.71
N ASN A 36 24.48 7.07 28.22
CA ASN A 36 25.02 6.82 26.92
C ASN A 36 24.34 7.86 26.05
N LYS A 37 25.07 8.92 25.73
CA LYS A 37 24.77 9.82 24.62
C LYS A 37 24.73 8.92 23.40
N LEU A 38 23.65 8.16 23.23
CA LEU A 38 23.18 7.72 21.94
C LEU A 38 23.06 9.03 21.18
N GLU A 39 24.04 9.29 20.31
CA GLU A 39 24.04 10.42 19.39
C GLU A 39 22.66 10.44 18.75
N THR A 40 21.78 11.31 19.25
CA THR A 40 20.43 11.41 18.70
C THR A 40 20.59 11.93 17.29
N CYS A 41 20.15 11.17 16.29
CA CYS A 41 20.15 11.59 14.90
C CYS A 41 19.70 13.04 14.82
N GLU A 42 20.49 13.92 14.20
CA GLU A 42 20.02 15.25 13.92
C GLU A 42 18.80 15.14 12.98
N MET A 43 17.70 15.80 13.35
CA MET A 43 16.43 15.73 12.63
C MET A 43 16.06 17.11 12.10
N TYR A 44 16.03 17.25 10.78
CA TYR A 44 15.75 18.49 10.07
C TYR A 44 14.26 18.65 9.80
N GLN A 45 13.79 19.89 9.64
CA GLN A 45 12.40 20.15 9.30
C GLN A 45 12.13 19.84 7.84
N VAL A 46 11.07 19.08 7.56
CA VAL A 46 10.57 18.92 6.19
C VAL A 46 10.04 20.27 5.71
N GLN A 47 10.47 20.69 4.53
CA GLN A 47 10.01 21.94 3.92
C GLN A 47 8.47 21.96 3.82
N GLN A 48 7.86 23.08 4.20
CA GLN A 48 6.41 23.19 4.22
C GLN A 48 5.84 23.18 2.80
N ARG A 49 4.98 22.20 2.54
CA ARG A 49 4.33 22.02 1.24
C ARG A 49 3.23 23.06 1.03
N TYR A 50 3.12 23.57 -0.18
CA TYR A 50 1.95 24.35 -0.61
C TYR A 50 0.67 23.49 -0.53
N LYS A 51 -0.47 24.15 -0.31
CA LYS A 51 -1.80 23.55 -0.36
C LYS A 51 -2.53 24.08 -1.60
N TRP A 52 -2.98 23.16 -2.45
CA TRP A 52 -3.87 23.49 -3.55
C TRP A 52 -5.34 23.50 -3.08
N THR A 53 -6.07 24.56 -3.38
CA THR A 53 -7.50 24.75 -3.14
C THR A 53 -8.23 24.98 -4.46
N PRO A 54 -9.58 24.87 -4.52
CA PRO A 54 -10.32 25.09 -5.77
C PRO A 54 -9.96 26.42 -6.46
N ASP A 55 -9.90 27.52 -5.69
CA ASP A 55 -9.57 28.86 -6.20
C ASP A 55 -8.08 29.06 -6.53
N SER A 56 -7.23 28.05 -6.29
CA SER A 56 -5.78 28.16 -6.53
C SER A 56 -5.44 28.21 -8.01
N ALA A 57 -6.21 27.56 -8.87
CA ALA A 57 -5.87 27.44 -10.29
C ALA A 57 -5.89 28.80 -11.00
N GLU A 58 -6.97 29.57 -10.84
CA GLU A 58 -7.11 30.89 -11.46
C GLU A 58 -6.05 31.86 -10.96
N LYS A 59 -5.85 31.92 -9.64
CA LYS A 59 -4.80 32.79 -9.04
C LYS A 59 -3.40 32.42 -9.51
N PHE A 60 -3.11 31.12 -9.65
CA PHE A 60 -1.81 30.65 -10.11
C PHE A 60 -1.58 31.01 -11.58
N ILE A 61 -2.59 30.86 -12.44
CA ILE A 61 -2.50 31.26 -13.86
C ILE A 61 -2.36 32.79 -13.98
N GLN A 62 -3.13 33.57 -13.22
CA GLN A 62 -3.00 35.03 -13.17
C GLN A 62 -1.60 35.46 -12.73
N ALA A 63 -1.03 34.80 -11.72
CA ALA A 63 0.34 35.05 -11.29
C ALA A 63 1.34 34.76 -12.41
N LEU A 64 1.20 33.63 -13.12
CA LEU A 64 2.09 33.29 -14.25
C LEU A 64 2.03 34.31 -15.38
N ASN A 65 0.90 34.98 -15.60
CA ASN A 65 0.74 36.03 -16.58
C ASN A 65 1.24 37.41 -16.13
N SER A 66 1.76 37.54 -14.90
CA SER A 66 2.36 38.78 -14.42
C SER A 66 3.63 39.12 -15.20
N GLU A 67 3.89 40.43 -15.37
CA GLU A 67 5.08 40.93 -16.05
C GLU A 67 6.37 40.40 -15.41
N GLU A 68 6.43 40.33 -14.07
CA GLU A 68 7.58 39.80 -13.33
C GLU A 68 7.92 38.35 -13.74
N LEU A 69 6.92 37.47 -13.80
CA LEU A 69 7.16 36.06 -14.14
C LEU A 69 7.41 35.85 -15.63
N ASN A 70 6.72 36.60 -16.50
CA ASN A 70 6.99 36.59 -17.94
C ASN A 70 8.42 37.06 -18.25
N ASN A 71 8.94 38.06 -17.52
CA ASN A 71 10.33 38.49 -17.64
C ASN A 71 11.30 37.39 -17.20
N LEU A 72 11.04 36.70 -16.08
CA LEU A 72 11.87 35.57 -15.63
C LEU A 72 11.87 34.42 -16.64
N ILE A 73 10.72 34.08 -17.21
CA ILE A 73 10.59 33.06 -18.26
C ILE A 73 11.38 33.48 -19.50
N THR A 74 11.26 34.74 -19.93
CA THR A 74 11.98 35.28 -21.09
C THR A 74 13.50 35.24 -20.88
N ILE A 75 13.98 35.65 -19.70
CA ILE A 75 15.39 35.56 -19.32
C ILE A 75 15.87 34.10 -19.39
N PHE A 76 15.12 33.16 -18.81
CA PHE A 76 15.45 31.74 -18.88
C PHE A 76 15.49 31.22 -20.33
N MET A 77 14.55 31.65 -21.17
CA MET A 77 14.47 31.25 -22.58
C MET A 77 15.64 31.78 -23.41
N ASN A 78 16.16 32.97 -23.10
CA ASN A 78 17.31 33.55 -23.80
C ASN A 78 18.66 33.06 -23.26
N LYS A 79 18.71 32.58 -22.02
CA LYS A 79 19.94 32.07 -21.40
C LYS A 79 20.39 30.75 -22.03
N LYS A 80 21.66 30.64 -22.42
CA LYS A 80 22.27 29.36 -22.79
C LYS A 80 22.82 28.70 -21.53
N PHE A 81 22.50 27.43 -21.34
CA PHE A 81 23.05 26.61 -20.26
C PHE A 81 24.11 25.69 -20.83
N GLU A 82 25.22 25.54 -20.10
CA GLU A 82 26.24 24.55 -20.43
C GLU A 82 25.65 23.14 -20.35
N THR A 83 26.12 22.24 -21.23
CA THR A 83 25.79 20.81 -21.19
C THR A 83 26.62 20.07 -20.14
N THR A 84 26.76 20.68 -18.96
CA THR A 84 27.47 20.14 -17.80
C THR A 84 26.47 19.90 -16.68
N LYS A 85 26.85 19.06 -15.70
CA LYS A 85 26.02 18.84 -14.50
C LYS A 85 25.68 20.14 -13.77
N ASN A 86 26.62 21.09 -13.72
CA ASN A 86 26.40 22.39 -13.11
C ASN A 86 25.40 23.24 -13.92
N GLY A 87 25.53 23.28 -15.24
CA GLY A 87 24.58 23.96 -16.12
C GLY A 87 23.16 23.42 -16.01
N VAL A 88 23.00 22.09 -15.94
CA VAL A 88 21.70 21.43 -15.73
C VAL A 88 21.10 21.74 -14.36
N ASN A 89 21.91 21.69 -13.31
CA ASN A 89 21.47 22.05 -11.96
C ASN A 89 21.04 23.52 -11.89
N LEU A 90 21.77 24.42 -12.55
CA LEU A 90 21.42 25.84 -12.64
C LEU A 90 20.07 26.03 -13.36
N ALA A 91 19.90 25.43 -14.54
CA ALA A 91 18.64 25.49 -15.28
C ALA A 91 17.46 24.95 -14.47
N THR A 92 17.67 23.84 -13.75
CA THR A 92 16.65 23.23 -12.89
C THR A 92 16.27 24.16 -11.73
N ASN A 93 17.25 24.78 -11.09
CA ASN A 93 17.03 25.71 -9.98
C ASN A 93 16.27 26.96 -10.43
N GLU A 94 16.57 27.51 -11.61
CA GLU A 94 15.85 28.65 -12.18
C GLU A 94 14.37 28.31 -12.46
N ILE A 95 14.08 27.16 -13.09
CA ILE A 95 12.69 26.70 -13.28
C ILE A 95 11.98 26.49 -11.94
N ASN A 96 12.65 25.88 -10.97
CA ASN A 96 12.08 25.69 -9.63
C ASN A 96 11.75 27.04 -8.96
N ASN A 97 12.62 28.04 -9.12
CA ASN A 97 12.40 29.38 -8.60
C ASN A 97 11.17 30.03 -9.25
N ILE A 98 11.00 29.90 -10.57
CA ILE A 98 9.81 30.40 -11.29
C ILE A 98 8.52 29.79 -10.70
N PHE A 99 8.48 28.46 -10.51
CA PHE A 99 7.33 27.81 -9.87
C PHE A 99 7.07 28.28 -8.44
N GLN A 100 8.12 28.44 -7.63
CA GLN A 100 8.00 28.87 -6.24
C GLN A 100 7.57 30.34 -6.12
N LYS A 101 8.05 31.20 -7.02
CA LYS A 101 7.66 32.60 -7.11
C LYS A 101 6.21 32.73 -7.58
N ALA A 102 5.79 31.97 -8.59
CA ALA A 102 4.38 31.88 -8.99
C ALA A 102 3.48 31.42 -7.85
N ALA A 103 3.91 30.42 -7.08
CA ALA A 103 3.19 29.96 -5.90
C ALA A 103 3.09 31.04 -4.80
N TYR A 104 4.11 31.87 -4.67
CA TYR A 104 4.14 32.98 -3.72
C TYR A 104 3.21 34.12 -4.14
N ILE A 105 3.29 34.58 -5.40
CA ILE A 105 2.45 35.66 -5.95
C ILE A 105 0.97 35.27 -5.94
N SER A 106 0.66 33.99 -6.20
CA SER A 106 -0.72 33.46 -6.11
C SER A 106 -1.21 33.21 -4.68
N GLU A 107 -0.42 33.60 -3.67
CA GLU A 107 -0.74 33.47 -2.25
C GLU A 107 -1.07 32.04 -1.80
N LEU A 108 -0.42 31.04 -2.41
CA LEU A 108 -0.67 29.65 -2.03
C LEU A 108 -0.24 29.42 -0.58
N LYS A 109 -1.21 29.02 0.23
CA LYS A 109 -0.98 28.72 1.66
C LYS A 109 -0.06 27.53 1.79
N LYS A 110 1.04 27.67 2.54
CA LYS A 110 1.84 26.54 3.00
C LYS A 110 1.07 25.78 4.11
N LYS A 111 1.16 24.45 4.14
CA LYS A 111 0.60 23.64 5.23
C LYS A 111 1.31 24.03 6.54
N GLY A 112 0.67 24.89 7.31
CA GLY A 112 1.20 25.36 8.59
C GLY A 112 1.38 24.24 9.62
N LYS A 113 2.28 24.47 10.58
CA LYS A 113 2.50 23.63 11.77
C LYS A 113 1.17 23.38 12.51
N LYS A 114 0.49 22.26 12.28
CA LYS A 114 -0.61 21.84 13.17
C LYS A 114 -0.11 20.90 14.27
N PHE A 115 0.67 21.48 15.19
CA PHE A 115 0.54 21.16 16.62
C PHE A 115 -0.36 22.19 17.30
N ILE A 116 -1.45 22.57 16.64
CA ILE A 116 -2.53 23.23 17.35
C ILE A 116 -3.26 22.09 18.06
N LYS A 117 -3.07 21.95 19.38
CA LYS A 117 -4.12 21.35 20.23
C LYS A 117 -5.39 22.02 19.74
N LYS A 118 -6.27 21.31 19.00
CA LYS A 118 -7.51 21.88 18.46
C LYS A 118 -8.18 22.59 19.64
N THR A 119 -8.04 23.91 19.73
CA THR A 119 -8.79 24.67 20.70
C THR A 119 -10.23 24.61 20.18
N PRO A 120 -11.24 24.62 21.06
CA PRO A 120 -12.64 24.60 20.63
C PRO A 120 -13.05 25.71 19.65
N LYS A 121 -12.15 26.68 19.34
CA LYS A 121 -12.31 27.72 18.33
C LYS A 121 -12.29 27.21 16.88
N ASP A 122 -11.71 26.03 16.59
CA ASP A 122 -11.54 25.49 15.22
C ASP A 122 -12.66 24.53 14.79
N VAL A 123 -13.74 24.44 15.57
CA VAL A 123 -14.84 23.53 15.31
C VAL A 123 -15.99 24.31 14.71
N LYS A 124 -16.31 24.07 13.42
CA LYS A 124 -17.28 24.86 12.63
C LYS A 124 -18.66 25.03 13.30
N TRP A 125 -19.06 24.12 14.19
CA TRP A 125 -20.35 24.17 14.90
C TRP A 125 -20.31 24.90 16.26
N PHE A 126 -19.14 25.29 16.77
CA PHE A 126 -18.98 25.93 18.07
C PHE A 126 -18.96 27.47 17.94
N ASP A 127 -20.13 28.09 18.05
CA ASP A 127 -20.36 29.51 17.77
C ASP A 127 -20.40 30.41 19.04
N SER A 128 -20.89 31.64 18.88
CA SER A 128 -21.03 32.65 19.95
C SER A 128 -21.84 32.14 21.13
N ASP A 129 -22.95 31.47 20.90
CA ASP A 129 -23.85 31.03 21.98
C ASP A 129 -23.17 29.97 22.85
N CYS A 130 -22.46 29.04 22.21
CA CYS A 130 -21.65 28.04 22.90
C CYS A 130 -20.54 28.68 23.74
N LYS A 131 -19.92 29.76 23.25
CA LYS A 131 -18.90 30.52 24.00
C LYS A 131 -19.52 31.23 25.20
N THR A 132 -20.68 31.87 25.02
CA THR A 132 -21.41 32.59 26.07
C THR A 132 -21.84 31.64 27.19
N LEU A 133 -22.49 30.53 26.85
CA LEU A 133 -22.91 29.51 27.82
C LEU A 133 -21.71 28.91 28.56
N ARG A 134 -20.59 28.65 27.87
CA ARG A 134 -19.36 28.17 28.52
C ARG A 134 -18.77 29.20 29.49
N LYS A 135 -18.81 30.50 29.16
CA LYS A 135 -18.34 31.58 30.04
C LYS A 135 -19.22 31.69 31.28
N GLN A 136 -20.54 31.66 31.11
CA GLN A 136 -21.50 31.65 32.23
C GLN A 136 -21.32 30.42 33.13
N LEU A 137 -21.20 29.22 32.54
CA LEU A 137 -20.97 27.99 33.26
C LEU A 137 -19.66 28.00 34.06
N ARG A 138 -18.58 28.57 33.51
CA ARG A 138 -17.30 28.75 34.23
C ARG A 138 -17.44 29.69 35.42
N LYS A 139 -18.17 30.80 35.27
CA LYS A 139 -18.45 31.72 36.39
C LYS A 139 -19.20 30.99 37.52
N LEU A 140 -20.28 30.29 37.17
CA LEU A 140 -21.07 29.50 38.14
C LEU A 140 -20.27 28.35 38.76
N SER A 141 -19.39 27.69 37.99
CA SER A 141 -18.49 26.66 38.51
C SER A 141 -17.54 27.22 39.56
N ASN A 142 -16.95 28.39 39.31
CA ASN A 142 -16.05 29.05 40.25
C ASN A 142 -16.79 29.48 41.52
N LEU A 143 -18.02 30.03 41.39
CA LEU A 143 -18.87 30.40 42.52
C LEU A 143 -19.26 29.17 43.35
N LYS A 144 -19.68 28.08 42.70
CA LYS A 144 -19.97 26.80 43.36
C LYS A 144 -18.76 26.27 44.16
N HIS A 145 -17.54 26.43 43.65
CA HIS A 145 -16.33 26.00 44.37
C HIS A 145 -15.96 26.93 45.54
N LYS A 146 -16.29 28.22 45.45
CA LYS A 146 -16.11 29.18 46.55
C LYS A 146 -17.14 29.01 47.66
N GLU A 147 -18.39 28.68 47.31
CA GLU A 147 -19.51 28.50 48.24
C GLU A 147 -20.16 27.11 48.08
N PRO A 148 -19.52 26.05 48.60
CA PRO A 148 -19.91 24.67 48.32
C PRO A 148 -21.29 24.26 48.88
N TYR A 149 -21.74 24.94 49.94
CA TYR A 149 -23.00 24.67 50.65
C TYR A 149 -24.18 25.53 50.15
N ASN A 150 -23.97 26.45 49.22
CA ASN A 150 -25.04 27.30 48.68
C ASN A 150 -25.89 26.53 47.66
N THR A 151 -27.07 26.07 48.10
CA THR A 151 -28.01 25.25 47.31
C THR A 151 -28.53 25.98 46.06
N SER A 152 -28.68 27.31 46.12
CA SER A 152 -29.15 28.12 45.00
C SER A 152 -28.13 28.13 43.86
N ILE A 153 -26.86 28.42 44.16
CA ILE A 153 -25.75 28.42 43.18
C ILE A 153 -25.57 27.03 42.54
N ARG A 154 -25.75 25.95 43.32
CA ARG A 154 -25.66 24.57 42.81
C ARG A 154 -26.79 24.27 41.82
N THR A 155 -28.02 24.67 42.14
CA THR A 155 -29.17 24.48 41.26
C THR A 155 -29.02 25.27 39.96
N GLU A 156 -28.56 26.52 40.05
CA GLU A 156 -28.28 27.36 38.88
C GLU A 156 -27.15 26.78 38.01
N TYR A 157 -26.06 26.30 38.63
CA TYR A 157 -24.98 25.60 37.93
C TYR A 157 -25.48 24.35 37.20
N CYS A 158 -26.28 23.51 37.86
CA CYS A 158 -26.83 22.29 37.26
C CYS A 158 -27.75 22.59 36.07
N SER A 159 -28.63 23.59 36.22
CA SER A 159 -29.51 24.06 35.13
C SER A 159 -28.69 24.59 33.95
N LYS A 160 -27.70 25.46 34.21
CA LYS A 160 -26.82 26.00 33.16
C LYS A 160 -25.95 24.92 32.52
N LEU A 161 -25.51 23.91 33.27
CA LEU A 161 -24.77 22.76 32.76
C LEU A 161 -25.63 21.92 31.82
N LYS A 162 -26.90 21.69 32.17
CA LYS A 162 -27.88 21.01 31.31
C LYS A 162 -28.10 21.81 30.02
N GLN A 163 -28.41 23.11 30.13
CA GLN A 163 -28.56 24.01 28.99
C GLN A 163 -27.33 23.98 28.07
N TYR A 164 -26.13 24.10 28.63
CA TYR A 164 -24.89 24.02 27.87
C TYR A 164 -24.73 22.67 27.15
N LYS A 165 -24.96 21.54 27.84
CA LYS A 165 -24.87 20.21 27.24
C LYS A 165 -25.87 20.03 26.10
N ASP A 166 -27.11 20.49 26.27
CA ASP A 166 -28.17 20.36 25.27
C ASP A 166 -27.91 21.23 24.05
N THR A 167 -27.48 22.48 24.23
CA THR A 167 -27.05 23.34 23.10
C THR A 167 -25.87 22.72 22.34
N ILE A 168 -24.88 22.17 23.04
CA ILE A 168 -23.73 21.52 22.40
C ILE A 168 -24.16 20.27 21.60
N ARG A 169 -25.10 19.47 22.13
CA ARG A 169 -25.66 18.31 21.42
C ARG A 169 -26.40 18.74 20.16
N ALA A 170 -27.31 19.72 20.28
CA ALA A 170 -28.09 20.24 19.16
C ALA A 170 -27.21 20.79 18.03
N LYS A 171 -26.22 21.63 18.36
CA LYS A 171 -25.32 22.22 17.34
C LYS A 171 -24.40 21.18 16.69
N LYS A 172 -23.94 20.17 17.45
CA LYS A 172 -23.20 19.02 16.89
C LYS A 172 -24.06 18.22 15.92
N GLN A 173 -25.30 17.92 16.31
CA GLN A 173 -26.23 17.14 15.48
C GLN A 173 -26.58 17.89 14.20
N HIS A 174 -26.95 19.17 14.29
CA HIS A 174 -27.26 19.99 13.12
C HIS A 174 -26.08 20.07 12.14
N HIS A 175 -24.85 20.27 12.63
CA HIS A 175 -23.67 20.29 11.79
C HIS A 175 -23.38 18.94 11.13
N LEU A 176 -23.59 17.83 11.85
CA LEU A 176 -23.43 16.48 11.31
C LEU A 176 -24.46 16.22 10.21
N THR A 177 -25.74 16.51 10.45
CA THR A 177 -26.82 16.38 9.46
C THR A 177 -26.49 17.16 8.20
N LYS A 178 -26.16 18.45 8.32
CA LYS A 178 -25.75 19.28 7.19
C LYS A 178 -24.53 18.71 6.44
N SER A 179 -23.54 18.20 7.17
CA SER A 179 -22.36 17.60 6.54
C SER A 179 -22.70 16.33 5.77
N LEU A 180 -23.66 15.53 6.25
CA LEU A 180 -24.14 14.32 5.56
C LEU A 180 -24.97 14.68 4.33
N GLU A 181 -25.85 15.69 4.40
CA GLU A 181 -26.58 16.22 3.23
C GLU A 181 -25.63 16.70 2.15
N GLU A 182 -24.59 17.47 2.51
CA GLU A 182 -23.58 17.92 1.55
C GLU A 182 -22.79 16.75 0.93
N ILE A 183 -22.58 15.65 1.68
CA ILE A 183 -21.92 14.43 1.17
C ILE A 183 -22.84 13.69 0.21
N GLU A 184 -24.12 13.58 0.53
CA GLU A 184 -25.13 12.93 -0.30
C GLU A 184 -25.28 13.62 -1.66
N HIS A 185 -25.36 14.95 -1.66
CA HIS A 185 -25.44 15.76 -2.88
C HIS A 185 -24.10 15.97 -3.61
N SER A 186 -23.02 15.33 -3.16
CA SER A 186 -21.70 15.49 -3.79
C SER A 186 -21.67 14.87 -5.20
N VAL A 187 -21.54 15.73 -6.20
CA VAL A 187 -21.49 15.35 -7.63
C VAL A 187 -20.18 14.60 -7.97
N ASN A 188 -19.06 14.97 -7.33
CA ASN A 188 -17.74 14.43 -7.64
C ASN A 188 -17.26 13.41 -6.58
N GLN A 189 -16.75 12.25 -7.02
CA GLN A 189 -16.13 11.24 -6.13
C GLN A 189 -15.02 11.80 -5.23
N ASN A 190 -14.19 12.70 -5.74
CA ASN A 190 -13.11 13.31 -4.93
C ASN A 190 -13.65 14.19 -3.81
N GLN A 191 -14.74 14.91 -4.08
CA GLN A 191 -15.40 15.76 -3.08
C GLN A 191 -16.06 14.89 -2.01
N PHE A 192 -16.77 13.84 -2.42
CA PHE A 192 -17.34 12.84 -1.52
C PHE A 192 -16.29 12.33 -0.51
N TRP A 193 -15.15 11.84 -1.01
CA TRP A 193 -14.10 11.28 -0.16
C TRP A 193 -13.42 12.30 0.74
N ASP A 194 -13.20 13.53 0.26
CA ASP A 194 -12.63 14.59 1.10
C ASP A 194 -13.55 14.91 2.28
N MET A 195 -14.86 15.03 2.02
CA MET A 195 -15.86 15.33 3.04
C MET A 195 -16.05 14.16 4.02
N TRP A 196 -16.18 12.94 3.49
CA TRP A 196 -16.24 11.71 4.28
C TRP A 196 -15.05 11.55 5.23
N ASN A 197 -13.84 11.78 4.74
CA ASN A 197 -12.64 11.69 5.57
C ASN A 197 -12.60 12.77 6.66
N ASN A 198 -13.20 13.93 6.43
CA ASN A 198 -13.30 15.01 7.41
C ASN A 198 -14.35 14.76 8.51
N LEU A 199 -15.35 13.90 8.27
CA LEU A 199 -16.29 13.46 9.30
C LEU A 199 -15.60 12.67 10.41
N SER A 200 -14.49 12.00 10.07
CA SER A 200 -13.71 11.24 11.01
C SER A 200 -12.76 12.13 11.82
N THR A 201 -12.78 11.95 13.14
CA THR A 201 -11.86 12.63 14.06
C THR A 201 -10.60 11.82 14.37
N THR A 202 -10.42 10.65 13.75
CA THR A 202 -9.31 9.75 14.05
C THR A 202 -8.00 10.41 13.65
N LYS A 203 -7.12 10.64 14.63
CA LYS A 203 -5.75 11.13 14.37
C LYS A 203 -5.00 10.08 13.55
N PRO A 204 -4.10 10.47 12.65
CA PRO A 204 -3.13 9.54 12.09
C PRO A 204 -2.41 8.85 13.24
N GLN A 205 -2.28 7.52 13.17
CA GLN A 205 -1.49 6.78 14.14
C GLN A 205 -0.02 7.14 13.89
N ASP A 206 0.68 7.59 14.92
CA ASP A 206 2.10 7.89 14.81
C ASP A 206 2.89 6.62 14.47
N LEU A 207 4.03 6.80 13.81
CA LEU A 207 4.96 5.71 13.56
C LEU A 207 5.36 5.06 14.89
N PRO A 208 5.30 3.71 15.01
CA PRO A 208 5.69 3.02 16.25
C PRO A 208 7.13 3.34 16.67
N ILE A 209 8.05 3.39 15.69
CA ILE A 209 9.46 3.74 15.89
C ILE A 209 9.66 5.21 15.50
N GLN A 210 9.99 6.04 16.48
CA GLN A 210 10.24 7.48 16.30
C GLN A 210 11.74 7.82 16.18
N ASP A 211 12.62 6.86 16.40
CA ASP A 211 14.07 7.03 16.32
C ASP A 211 14.54 7.03 14.86
N GLY A 212 15.09 8.16 14.42
CA GLY A 212 15.68 8.33 13.10
C GLY A 212 16.86 7.39 12.84
N ASN A 213 17.70 7.11 13.84
CA ASN A 213 18.90 6.28 13.68
C ASN A 213 18.54 4.83 13.32
N ILE A 214 17.51 4.27 13.96
CA ILE A 214 17.06 2.90 13.68
C ILE A 214 16.63 2.79 12.22
N TRP A 215 15.86 3.77 11.74
CA TRP A 215 15.41 3.78 10.35
C TRP A 215 16.54 4.04 9.36
N THR A 216 17.41 5.02 9.63
CA THR A 216 18.57 5.32 8.79
C THR A 216 19.44 4.08 8.66
N LYS A 217 19.84 3.47 9.78
CA LYS A 217 20.65 2.25 9.79
C LYS A 217 19.97 1.10 9.05
N HIS A 218 18.65 0.94 9.19
CA HIS A 218 17.89 -0.08 8.46
C HIS A 218 17.97 0.12 6.94
N PHE A 219 17.64 1.32 6.45
CA PHE A 219 17.62 1.60 5.01
C PHE A 219 19.02 1.73 4.41
N GLU A 220 20.00 2.26 5.14
CA GLU A 220 21.40 2.23 4.73
C GLU A 220 21.88 0.79 4.58
N ASN A 221 21.61 -0.09 5.55
CA ASN A 221 21.95 -1.51 5.41
C ASN A 221 21.26 -2.17 4.21
N LEU A 222 20.02 -1.79 3.92
CA LEU A 222 19.29 -2.27 2.76
C LEU A 222 19.89 -1.79 1.43
N TYR A 223 20.42 -0.57 1.39
CA TYR A 223 20.95 0.07 0.20
C TYR A 223 22.47 0.09 0.10
N LYS A 224 23.16 -0.60 1.02
CA LYS A 224 24.60 -0.82 0.97
C LYS A 224 24.97 -1.59 -0.30
N GLU A 225 26.11 -1.21 -0.85
CA GLU A 225 26.73 -1.93 -1.95
C GLU A 225 27.08 -3.35 -1.52
N ILE A 226 26.87 -4.31 -2.42
CA ILE A 226 27.23 -5.70 -2.15
C ILE A 226 28.74 -5.84 -2.35
N PRO A 227 29.50 -6.36 -1.37
CA PRO A 227 30.92 -6.60 -1.54
C PRO A 227 31.17 -7.52 -2.75
N PRO A 228 32.18 -7.27 -3.59
CA PRO A 228 32.50 -8.12 -4.74
C PRO A 228 32.66 -9.60 -4.36
N LYS A 229 33.24 -9.89 -3.18
CA LYS A 229 33.43 -11.24 -2.63
C LYS A 229 32.13 -12.03 -2.34
N GLN A 230 30.97 -11.37 -2.36
CA GLN A 230 29.66 -12.00 -2.17
C GLN A 230 28.91 -12.21 -3.50
N LEU A 231 29.49 -11.76 -4.61
CA LEU A 231 28.99 -11.98 -5.96
C LEU A 231 29.83 -13.08 -6.60
N ASN A 232 29.22 -13.84 -7.51
CA ASN A 232 29.88 -14.96 -8.19
C ASN A 232 31.12 -14.49 -8.98
N ASP A 233 32.00 -15.42 -9.38
CA ASP A 233 33.23 -15.18 -10.17
C ASP A 233 32.99 -14.36 -11.45
N ASN A 234 31.74 -14.34 -11.94
CA ASN A 234 31.30 -13.56 -13.09
C ASN A 234 31.25 -12.04 -12.86
N TYR A 235 31.40 -11.54 -11.63
CA TYR A 235 31.31 -10.11 -11.33
C TYR A 235 32.31 -9.26 -12.12
N ASP A 236 33.58 -9.67 -12.11
CA ASP A 236 34.65 -8.95 -12.80
C ASP A 236 34.47 -9.02 -14.32
N LEU A 237 34.02 -10.16 -14.83
CA LEU A 237 33.68 -10.35 -16.25
C LEU A 237 32.54 -9.41 -16.69
N ILE A 238 31.47 -9.30 -15.89
CA ILE A 238 30.34 -8.40 -16.20
C ILE A 238 30.82 -6.95 -16.22
N LYS A 239 31.68 -6.54 -15.28
CA LYS A 239 32.27 -5.20 -15.28
C LYS A 239 33.13 -4.92 -16.51
N GLN A 240 33.98 -5.87 -16.90
CA GLN A 240 34.79 -5.75 -18.11
C GLN A 240 33.93 -5.65 -19.37
N ASN A 241 32.88 -6.47 -19.47
CA ASN A 241 31.95 -6.42 -20.61
C ASN A 241 31.12 -5.14 -20.62
N LEU A 242 30.70 -4.63 -19.46
CA LEU A 242 30.03 -3.33 -19.35
C LEU A 242 30.93 -2.22 -19.89
N GLN A 243 32.20 -2.19 -19.49
CA GLN A 243 33.15 -1.21 -20.00
C GLN A 243 33.29 -1.32 -21.52
N THR A 244 33.45 -2.55 -22.03
CA THR A 244 33.50 -2.81 -23.48
C THR A 244 32.26 -2.30 -24.20
N TYR A 245 31.06 -2.52 -23.66
CA TYR A 245 29.81 -2.02 -24.25
C TYR A 245 29.69 -0.50 -24.19
N GLU A 246 30.15 0.13 -23.11
CA GLU A 246 30.23 1.60 -23.02
C GLU A 246 31.15 2.19 -24.09
N ASP A 247 32.24 1.51 -24.41
CA ASP A 247 33.20 1.96 -25.41
C ASP A 247 32.74 1.67 -26.85
N THR A 248 32.01 0.58 -27.09
CA THR A 248 31.72 0.07 -28.45
C THR A 248 30.30 0.35 -28.94
N ILE A 249 29.27 0.16 -28.11
CA ILE A 249 27.86 0.17 -28.57
C ILE A 249 27.02 1.27 -27.93
N LYS A 250 27.44 1.83 -26.78
CA LYS A 250 26.66 2.84 -26.06
C LYS A 250 26.37 4.07 -26.90
N ASN A 251 27.28 4.52 -27.76
CA ASN A 251 27.07 5.71 -28.59
C ASN A 251 26.41 5.44 -29.95
N ASN A 252 25.90 4.22 -30.19
CA ASN A 252 25.11 3.93 -31.39
C ASN A 252 23.86 4.81 -31.43
N GLN A 253 23.37 5.12 -32.64
CA GLN A 253 22.17 5.91 -32.82
C GLN A 253 20.99 5.26 -32.09
N ASN A 254 20.36 6.03 -31.21
CA ASN A 254 19.24 5.55 -30.40
C ASN A 254 18.03 6.48 -30.58
N PRO A 255 16.86 5.98 -31.01
CA PRO A 255 15.65 6.81 -31.16
C PRO A 255 15.18 7.44 -29.84
N LEU A 256 15.61 6.89 -28.69
CA LEU A 256 15.30 7.46 -27.37
C LEU A 256 15.93 8.86 -27.16
N ASP A 257 17.00 9.18 -27.89
CA ASP A 257 17.79 10.40 -27.74
C ASP A 257 17.27 11.61 -28.54
N PHE A 258 16.24 11.44 -29.37
CA PHE A 258 15.62 12.57 -30.08
C PHE A 258 15.11 13.62 -29.09
N PRO A 259 15.11 14.92 -29.44
CA PRO A 259 14.55 15.94 -28.55
C PRO A 259 13.12 15.61 -28.09
N ILE A 260 12.84 15.87 -26.82
CA ILE A 260 11.48 15.82 -26.26
C ILE A 260 10.64 16.88 -26.96
N THR A 261 9.47 16.46 -27.44
CA THR A 261 8.53 17.32 -28.14
C THR A 261 7.55 17.98 -27.17
N PHE A 262 7.02 19.13 -27.56
CA PHE A 262 5.96 19.80 -26.79
C PHE A 262 4.69 18.93 -26.67
N LYS A 263 4.41 18.09 -27.68
CA LYS A 263 3.28 17.14 -27.67
C LYS A 263 3.44 16.09 -26.58
N GLU A 264 4.63 15.51 -26.41
CA GLU A 264 4.89 14.54 -25.35
C GLU A 264 4.72 15.16 -23.96
N LEU A 265 5.26 16.37 -23.77
CA LEU A 265 5.11 17.12 -22.51
C LEU A 265 3.63 17.39 -22.18
N THR A 266 2.89 17.98 -23.12
CA THR A 266 1.48 18.33 -22.92
C THR A 266 0.59 17.11 -22.67
N ASN A 267 0.81 16.01 -23.38
CA ASN A 267 0.09 14.75 -23.15
C ASN A 267 0.33 14.23 -21.72
N LYS A 268 1.59 14.28 -21.26
CA LYS A 268 1.93 13.80 -19.91
C LYS A 268 1.35 14.71 -18.82
N LEU A 269 1.39 16.03 -19.01
CA LEU A 269 0.77 17.02 -18.10
C LEU A 269 -0.74 16.79 -17.93
N LYS A 270 -1.47 16.52 -19.02
CA LYS A 270 -2.92 16.23 -18.97
C LYS A 270 -3.22 15.01 -18.10
N SER A 271 -2.41 13.95 -18.25
CA SER A 271 -2.54 12.68 -17.52
C SER A 271 -2.08 12.75 -16.05
N GLN A 272 -1.48 13.87 -15.63
CA GLN A 272 -0.90 13.98 -14.29
C GLN A 272 -1.96 13.95 -13.19
N LYS A 273 -1.71 13.12 -12.17
CA LYS A 273 -2.60 12.97 -11.01
C LYS A 273 -2.41 14.14 -10.04
N CYS A 274 -3.50 14.80 -9.68
CA CYS A 274 -3.53 15.83 -8.64
C CYS A 274 -3.61 15.22 -7.22
N LYS A 275 -3.49 16.07 -6.20
CA LYS A 275 -3.54 15.76 -4.77
C LYS A 275 -2.46 14.78 -4.29
N LYS A 276 -1.36 14.65 -5.04
CA LYS A 276 -0.21 13.82 -4.67
C LYS A 276 0.82 14.63 -3.88
N SER A 277 1.66 13.94 -3.12
CA SER A 277 2.74 14.57 -2.36
C SER A 277 3.84 15.10 -3.27
N CYS A 278 4.38 16.29 -2.97
CA CYS A 278 5.59 16.81 -3.61
C CYS A 278 6.87 16.42 -2.85
N GLY A 279 7.98 16.42 -3.59
CA GLY A 279 9.32 16.16 -3.09
C GLY A 279 9.96 17.37 -2.41
N PRO A 280 11.29 17.36 -2.25
CA PRO A 280 12.06 18.45 -1.62
C PRO A 280 12.02 19.78 -2.39
N ASP A 281 11.61 19.79 -3.65
CA ASP A 281 11.48 20.98 -4.49
C ASP A 281 10.19 21.79 -4.20
N SER A 282 9.26 21.22 -3.43
CA SER A 282 7.97 21.81 -3.08
C SER A 282 7.03 22.10 -4.27
N ILE A 283 7.31 21.55 -5.46
CA ILE A 283 6.48 21.73 -6.66
C ILE A 283 5.32 20.74 -6.65
N LEU A 284 4.09 21.24 -6.67
CA LEU A 284 2.87 20.42 -6.70
C LEU A 284 2.58 19.89 -8.10
N GLY A 285 1.90 18.74 -8.18
CA GLY A 285 1.47 18.19 -9.46
C GLY A 285 0.45 19.10 -10.17
N GLU A 286 -0.32 19.84 -9.40
CA GLU A 286 -1.29 20.84 -9.86
C GLU A 286 -0.61 22.08 -10.48
N MET A 287 0.52 22.53 -9.92
CA MET A 287 1.28 23.66 -10.48
C MET A 287 1.76 23.33 -11.90
N LEU A 288 2.23 22.10 -12.10
CA LEU A 288 2.64 21.62 -13.43
C LEU A 288 1.44 21.51 -14.38
N LYS A 289 0.27 21.05 -13.89
CA LYS A 289 -0.92 20.88 -14.73
C LYS A 289 -1.55 22.20 -15.16
N HIS A 290 -1.42 23.25 -14.35
CA HIS A 290 -1.95 24.59 -14.60
C HIS A 290 -0.87 25.60 -15.03
N SER A 291 0.28 25.15 -15.53
CA SER A 291 1.30 26.04 -16.10
C SER A 291 0.87 26.60 -17.46
N THR A 292 1.24 27.84 -17.77
CA THR A 292 0.98 28.50 -19.06
C THR A 292 1.84 27.91 -20.19
N PRO A 293 1.47 28.08 -21.47
CA PRO A 293 2.26 27.60 -22.61
C PRO A 293 3.72 28.08 -22.62
N GLU A 294 3.97 29.30 -22.16
CA GLU A 294 5.29 29.92 -22.06
C GLU A 294 6.15 29.17 -21.03
N LEU A 295 5.59 28.91 -19.84
CA LEU A 295 6.27 28.12 -18.82
C LEU A 295 6.47 26.65 -19.25
N GLN A 296 5.50 26.06 -19.95
CA GLN A 296 5.64 24.72 -20.52
C GLN A 296 6.79 24.66 -21.52
N THR A 297 6.97 25.71 -22.32
CA THR A 297 8.09 25.82 -23.27
C THR A 297 9.43 25.94 -22.55
N ALA A 298 9.50 26.70 -21.45
CA ALA A 298 10.68 26.76 -20.59
C ALA A 298 10.99 25.40 -19.93
N VAL A 299 9.98 24.68 -19.45
CA VAL A 299 10.12 23.31 -18.94
C VAL A 299 10.61 22.35 -20.04
N LEU A 300 10.11 22.48 -21.27
CA LEU A 300 10.58 21.70 -22.41
C LEU A 300 12.06 21.95 -22.71
N LYS A 301 12.48 23.22 -22.69
CA LYS A 301 13.88 23.60 -22.84
C LYS A 301 14.76 22.97 -21.75
N LEU A 302 14.31 23.00 -20.49
CA LEU A 302 14.99 22.31 -19.40
C LEU A 302 15.11 20.81 -19.67
N PHE A 303 14.02 20.15 -20.04
CA PHE A 303 14.01 18.71 -20.32
C PHE A 303 14.95 18.32 -21.45
N ASN A 304 15.00 19.12 -22.52
CA ASN A 304 15.94 18.91 -23.62
C ASN A 304 17.39 19.21 -23.24
N THR A 305 17.63 20.12 -22.29
CA THR A 305 18.97 20.37 -21.73
C THR A 305 19.44 19.19 -20.85
N VAL A 306 18.53 18.63 -20.04
CA VAL A 306 18.78 17.41 -19.27
C VAL A 306 19.06 16.23 -20.20
N LEU A 307 18.25 16.06 -21.26
CA LEU A 307 18.44 14.99 -22.23
C LEU A 307 19.75 15.14 -23.00
N SER A 308 20.06 16.33 -23.52
CA SER A 308 21.26 16.53 -24.34
C SER A 308 22.57 16.36 -23.57
N SER A 309 22.57 16.69 -22.28
CA SER A 309 23.74 16.61 -21.41
C SER A 309 24.00 15.23 -20.80
N GLY A 310 23.03 14.31 -20.84
CA GLY A 310 23.13 13.03 -20.14
C GLY A 310 23.07 13.15 -18.60
N CYS A 311 22.85 14.35 -18.04
CA CYS A 311 22.99 14.62 -16.62
C CYS A 311 21.64 14.76 -15.93
N PHE A 312 21.38 13.94 -14.89
CA PHE A 312 20.15 14.04 -14.10
C PHE A 312 20.30 15.06 -12.94
N PRO A 313 19.39 16.04 -12.80
CA PRO A 313 19.50 17.08 -11.77
C PRO A 313 19.56 16.56 -10.32
N ASP A 314 20.43 17.16 -9.50
CA ASP A 314 20.69 16.71 -8.13
C ASP A 314 19.49 16.88 -7.19
N ILE A 315 18.64 17.88 -7.44
CA ILE A 315 17.40 18.05 -6.68
C ILE A 315 16.36 16.97 -7.03
N TRP A 316 16.39 16.45 -8.27
CA TRP A 316 15.54 15.33 -8.66
C TRP A 316 16.07 14.00 -8.12
N SER A 317 17.37 13.88 -7.85
CA SER A 317 18.02 12.72 -7.21
C SER A 317 17.76 12.59 -5.72
N ARG A 318 17.16 13.60 -5.08
CA ARG A 318 16.82 13.60 -3.65
C ARG A 318 15.40 13.11 -3.38
N GLY A 319 15.24 12.23 -2.39
CA GLY A 319 13.97 11.65 -2.00
C GLY A 319 13.75 11.55 -0.49
N LEU A 320 12.48 11.62 -0.07
CA LEU A 320 12.09 11.43 1.33
C LEU A 320 11.34 10.10 1.49
N ILE A 321 11.92 9.14 2.21
CA ILE A 321 11.35 7.83 2.49
C ILE A 321 10.39 7.93 3.68
N THR A 322 9.14 7.52 3.50
CA THR A 322 8.17 7.35 4.59
C THR A 322 7.97 5.85 4.84
N PRO A 323 8.37 5.31 6.01
CA PRO A 323 8.12 3.90 6.35
C PRO A 323 6.61 3.64 6.50
N ILE A 324 6.12 2.56 5.89
CA ILE A 324 4.71 2.13 5.98
C ILE A 324 4.68 0.67 6.42
N HIS A 325 3.98 0.39 7.51
CA HIS A 325 3.85 -0.97 8.04
C HIS A 325 3.12 -1.87 7.04
N LYS A 326 3.70 -3.03 6.74
CA LYS A 326 3.14 -4.04 5.83
C LYS A 326 2.38 -5.11 6.60
N SER A 327 3.04 -5.78 7.55
CA SER A 327 2.50 -6.93 8.31
C SER A 327 3.46 -7.31 9.44
N GLY A 328 3.03 -8.11 10.42
CA GLY A 328 3.92 -8.58 11.49
C GLY A 328 4.15 -7.54 12.60
N ASP A 329 5.22 -7.72 13.38
CA ASP A 329 5.56 -6.83 14.49
C ASP A 329 5.83 -5.40 14.00
N LYS A 330 5.25 -4.43 14.71
CA LYS A 330 5.36 -3.00 14.46
C LYS A 330 6.68 -2.40 14.96
N LEU A 331 7.43 -3.13 15.78
CA LEU A 331 8.74 -2.71 16.29
C LEU A 331 9.92 -3.25 15.48
N ASP A 332 9.67 -4.11 14.49
CA ASP A 332 10.69 -4.58 13.55
C ASP A 332 10.67 -3.76 12.24
N PRO A 333 11.73 -3.00 11.92
CA PRO A 333 11.83 -2.26 10.66
C PRO A 333 11.68 -3.10 9.39
N ASN A 334 11.99 -4.40 9.42
CA ASN A 334 11.84 -5.29 8.25
C ASN A 334 10.38 -5.49 7.83
N ASN A 335 9.45 -5.24 8.75
CA ASN A 335 8.01 -5.32 8.52
C ASN A 335 7.43 -4.04 7.88
N PHE A 336 8.28 -3.09 7.51
CA PHE A 336 7.90 -1.84 6.87
C PHE A 336 8.43 -1.77 5.44
N ARG A 337 7.65 -1.11 4.59
CA ARG A 337 8.04 -0.72 3.24
C ARG A 337 8.37 0.77 3.26
N GLY A 338 9.57 1.13 2.80
CA GLY A 338 9.85 2.52 2.46
C GLY A 338 8.98 2.95 1.29
N ILE A 339 8.39 4.15 1.33
CA ILE A 339 7.84 4.80 0.14
C ILE A 339 8.56 6.13 -0.02
N CYS A 340 9.26 6.30 -1.14
CA CYS A 340 10.03 7.50 -1.42
C CYS A 340 9.21 8.55 -2.17
N VAL A 341 9.24 9.80 -1.68
CA VAL A 341 8.65 10.96 -2.36
C VAL A 341 9.76 11.83 -2.94
N SER A 342 9.87 11.84 -4.28
CA SER A 342 10.79 12.67 -5.06
C SER A 342 10.08 13.81 -5.81
N SER A 343 10.88 14.67 -6.48
CA SER A 343 10.44 15.81 -7.31
C SER A 343 9.34 15.44 -8.29
N ASN A 344 8.29 16.26 -8.36
CA ASN A 344 7.22 16.07 -9.35
C ASN A 344 7.67 16.45 -10.76
N LEU A 345 8.55 17.45 -10.89
CA LEU A 345 9.13 17.83 -12.17
C LEU A 345 10.05 16.71 -12.72
N GLY A 346 10.89 16.13 -11.86
CA GLY A 346 11.70 14.96 -12.22
C GLY A 346 10.88 13.71 -12.56
N LYS A 347 9.73 13.50 -11.90
CA LYS A 347 8.78 12.43 -12.26
C LYS A 347 8.10 12.67 -13.61
N LEU A 348 7.75 13.91 -13.93
CA LEU A 348 7.19 14.28 -15.23
C LEU A 348 8.19 13.93 -16.35
N PHE A 349 9.44 14.36 -16.19
CA PHE A 349 10.54 14.02 -17.11
C PHE A 349 10.74 12.50 -17.24
N SER A 350 10.90 11.81 -16.09
CA SER A 350 11.08 10.36 -16.06
C SER A 350 9.91 9.62 -16.69
N SER A 351 8.69 10.17 -16.62
CA SER A 351 7.53 9.51 -17.20
C SER A 351 7.47 9.65 -18.72
N ILE A 352 8.04 10.72 -19.29
CA ILE A 352 8.19 10.87 -20.74
C ILE A 352 9.23 9.87 -21.23
N LEU A 353 10.40 9.82 -20.58
CA LEU A 353 11.44 8.83 -20.91
C LEU A 353 10.91 7.40 -20.79
N ASN A 354 10.12 7.09 -19.75
CA ASN A 354 9.55 5.76 -19.60
C ASN A 354 8.59 5.40 -20.74
N HIS A 355 7.79 6.35 -21.21
CA HIS A 355 6.90 6.12 -22.35
C HIS A 355 7.70 5.78 -23.62
N ARG A 356 8.77 6.53 -23.89
CA ARG A 356 9.67 6.24 -25.01
C ARG A 356 10.34 4.88 -24.87
N MET A 357 10.84 4.56 -23.67
CA MET A 357 11.52 3.30 -23.39
C MET A 357 10.58 2.10 -23.54
N VAL A 358 9.35 2.17 -23.03
CA VAL A 358 8.36 1.09 -23.22
C VAL A 358 8.04 0.88 -24.71
N ASN A 359 7.87 1.96 -25.48
CA ASN A 359 7.63 1.84 -26.92
C ASN A 359 8.82 1.20 -27.64
N PHE A 360 10.04 1.64 -27.34
CA PHE A 360 11.26 1.07 -27.90
C PHE A 360 11.39 -0.43 -27.61
N LEU A 361 11.18 -0.84 -26.36
CA LEU A 361 11.26 -2.26 -25.97
C LEU A 361 10.21 -3.12 -26.66
N ASN A 362 8.99 -2.59 -26.86
CA ASN A 362 7.91 -3.28 -27.55
C ASN A 362 8.18 -3.39 -29.06
N GLU A 363 8.66 -2.33 -29.70
CA GLU A 363 8.99 -2.31 -31.13
C GLU A 363 10.12 -3.28 -31.50
N HIS A 364 11.03 -3.55 -30.55
CA HIS A 364 12.17 -4.44 -30.74
C HIS A 364 11.97 -5.83 -30.08
N ASP A 365 10.77 -6.14 -29.58
CA ASP A 365 10.42 -7.41 -28.92
C ASP A 365 11.43 -7.86 -27.84
N VAL A 366 11.90 -6.89 -27.03
CA VAL A 366 12.99 -7.14 -26.07
C VAL A 366 12.51 -7.96 -24.87
N LEU A 367 11.30 -7.68 -24.38
CA LEU A 367 10.78 -8.29 -23.17
C LEU A 367 10.10 -9.62 -23.47
N SER A 368 10.45 -10.65 -22.70
CA SER A 368 9.81 -11.96 -22.78
C SER A 368 8.29 -11.85 -22.55
N PRO A 369 7.47 -12.56 -23.34
CA PRO A 369 6.02 -12.54 -23.22
C PRO A 369 5.53 -13.13 -21.88
N SER A 370 6.39 -13.84 -21.14
CA SER A 370 6.07 -14.35 -19.81
C SER A 370 6.02 -13.26 -18.72
N GLN A 371 6.65 -12.10 -18.94
CA GLN A 371 6.59 -10.94 -18.05
C GLN A 371 5.48 -9.98 -18.47
N ILE A 372 4.42 -9.88 -17.67
CA ILE A 372 3.30 -8.96 -17.95
C ILE A 372 3.11 -7.88 -16.87
N GLY A 373 3.93 -7.91 -15.81
CA GLY A 373 3.88 -6.94 -14.74
C GLY A 373 4.31 -5.55 -15.21
N PHE A 374 3.57 -4.52 -14.79
CA PHE A 374 3.81 -3.11 -15.15
C PHE A 374 3.76 -2.78 -16.65
N LEU A 375 3.31 -3.70 -17.50
CA LEU A 375 3.10 -3.46 -18.92
C LEU A 375 1.68 -2.93 -19.20
N PRO A 376 1.51 -2.07 -20.21
CA PRO A 376 0.18 -1.59 -20.60
C PRO A 376 -0.71 -2.75 -21.07
N ASN A 377 -2.03 -2.63 -20.86
CA ASN A 377 -3.03 -3.63 -21.27
C ASN A 377 -2.95 -5.01 -20.61
N HIS A 378 -2.10 -5.20 -19.60
CA HIS A 378 -2.03 -6.41 -18.80
C HIS A 378 -2.57 -6.21 -17.38
N ARG A 379 -3.11 -7.27 -16.80
CA ARG A 379 -3.71 -7.29 -15.46
C ARG A 379 -3.18 -8.48 -14.66
N THR A 380 -3.26 -8.40 -13.34
CA THR A 380 -2.91 -9.52 -12.44
C THR A 380 -3.74 -10.77 -12.75
N THR A 381 -4.99 -10.59 -13.21
CA THR A 381 -5.92 -11.68 -13.47
C THR A 381 -5.58 -12.48 -14.73
N ASP A 382 -4.75 -11.95 -15.65
CA ASP A 382 -4.33 -12.66 -16.86
C ASP A 382 -3.47 -13.88 -16.51
N HIS A 383 -2.48 -13.75 -15.61
CA HIS A 383 -1.67 -14.90 -15.16
C HIS A 383 -2.45 -15.87 -14.29
N ILE A 384 -3.40 -15.38 -13.49
CA ILE A 384 -4.30 -16.26 -12.71
C ILE A 384 -5.16 -17.11 -13.66
N TYR A 385 -5.70 -16.49 -14.71
CA TYR A 385 -6.49 -17.16 -15.73
C TYR A 385 -5.65 -18.19 -16.50
N THR A 386 -4.44 -17.82 -16.93
CA THR A 386 -3.50 -18.73 -17.60
C THR A 386 -3.18 -19.94 -16.73
N LEU A 387 -2.81 -19.72 -15.46
CA LEU A 387 -2.51 -20.80 -14.52
C LEU A 387 -3.72 -21.71 -14.30
N HIS A 388 -4.91 -21.16 -14.12
CA HIS A 388 -6.12 -21.97 -13.96
C HIS A 388 -6.45 -22.78 -15.22
N THR A 389 -6.24 -22.21 -16.41
CA THR A 389 -6.42 -22.90 -17.69
C THR A 389 -5.45 -24.07 -17.84
N LEU A 390 -4.20 -23.88 -17.43
CA LEU A 390 -3.18 -24.95 -17.38
C LEU A 390 -3.60 -26.06 -16.41
N ILE A 391 -4.06 -25.70 -15.21
CA ILE A 391 -4.59 -26.68 -14.23
C ILE A 391 -5.75 -27.46 -14.84
N ASN A 392 -6.71 -26.80 -15.48
CA ASN A 392 -7.84 -27.49 -16.10
C ASN A 392 -7.38 -28.51 -17.16
N LYS A 393 -6.48 -28.10 -18.06
CA LYS A 393 -5.96 -28.97 -19.13
C LYS A 393 -5.13 -30.14 -18.60
N HIS A 394 -4.13 -29.86 -17.76
CA HIS A 394 -3.13 -30.87 -17.36
C HIS A 394 -3.49 -31.66 -16.10
N VAL A 395 -4.46 -31.18 -15.31
CA VAL A 395 -4.91 -31.88 -14.10
C VAL A 395 -6.30 -32.49 -14.27
N LYS A 396 -7.29 -31.71 -14.73
CA LYS A 396 -8.69 -32.17 -14.78
C LYS A 396 -9.00 -33.01 -16.03
N GLN A 397 -8.37 -32.69 -17.16
CA GLN A 397 -8.60 -33.40 -18.43
C GLN A 397 -7.59 -34.54 -18.68
N THR A 398 -6.60 -34.70 -17.82
CA THR A 398 -5.55 -35.72 -17.96
C THR A 398 -5.63 -36.72 -16.82
N LYS A 399 -5.74 -38.01 -17.13
CA LYS A 399 -5.79 -39.08 -16.12
C LYS A 399 -4.52 -39.06 -15.26
N ASN A 400 -4.68 -38.95 -13.94
CA ASN A 400 -3.57 -38.79 -12.98
C ASN A 400 -2.66 -37.58 -13.27
N GLY A 401 -3.20 -36.55 -13.93
CA GLY A 401 -2.49 -35.35 -14.31
C GLY A 401 -1.99 -34.55 -13.11
N LYS A 402 -0.78 -33.98 -13.24
CA LYS A 402 -0.13 -33.19 -12.20
C LYS A 402 0.60 -32.00 -12.80
N ILE A 403 0.63 -30.91 -12.05
CA ILE A 403 1.53 -29.78 -12.30
C ILE A 403 2.37 -29.56 -11.06
N PHE A 404 3.68 -29.42 -11.24
CA PHE A 404 4.61 -29.02 -10.19
C PHE A 404 4.85 -27.52 -10.36
N ALA A 405 4.45 -26.74 -9.35
CA ALA A 405 4.62 -25.30 -9.35
C ALA A 405 5.48 -24.85 -8.17
N CYS A 406 6.35 -23.87 -8.40
CA CYS A 406 7.02 -23.13 -7.34
C CYS A 406 6.61 -21.66 -7.39
N PHE A 407 6.05 -21.15 -6.31
CA PHE A 407 5.76 -19.72 -6.15
C PHE A 407 6.94 -19.07 -5.44
N VAL A 408 7.66 -18.22 -6.15
CA VAL A 408 8.93 -17.61 -5.70
C VAL A 408 8.67 -16.19 -5.19
N ASP A 409 9.10 -15.90 -3.96
CA ASP A 409 9.09 -14.56 -3.36
C ASP A 409 10.54 -14.05 -3.27
N PHE A 410 10.89 -12.98 -4.00
CA PHE A 410 12.23 -12.38 -3.89
C PHE A 410 12.35 -11.49 -2.65
N LYS A 411 13.49 -11.54 -1.96
CA LYS A 411 13.81 -10.67 -0.82
C LYS A 411 14.05 -9.24 -1.32
N LYS A 412 13.04 -8.39 -1.12
CA LYS A 412 13.10 -6.93 -1.38
C LYS A 412 13.64 -6.64 -2.79
N ALA A 413 13.10 -7.31 -3.82
CA ALA A 413 13.66 -7.32 -5.18
C ALA A 413 14.03 -5.93 -5.73
N PHE A 414 13.11 -4.97 -5.64
CA PHE A 414 13.31 -3.59 -6.08
C PHE A 414 14.45 -2.89 -5.33
N ASP A 415 14.65 -3.17 -4.05
CA ASP A 415 15.71 -2.59 -3.24
C ASP A 415 17.07 -3.32 -3.40
N SER A 416 17.10 -4.43 -4.14
CA SER A 416 18.27 -5.31 -4.29
C SER A 416 19.00 -5.19 -5.63
N ILE A 417 18.44 -4.49 -6.61
CA ILE A 417 19.01 -4.37 -7.96
C ILE A 417 20.44 -3.83 -7.92
N TRP A 418 21.38 -4.60 -8.47
CA TRP A 418 22.76 -4.18 -8.65
C TRP A 418 22.88 -3.24 -9.85
N HIS A 419 23.45 -2.05 -9.63
CA HIS A 419 23.47 -0.98 -10.64
C HIS A 419 24.33 -1.31 -11.86
N ASP A 420 25.55 -1.85 -11.69
CA ASP A 420 26.39 -2.20 -12.85
C ASP A 420 25.74 -3.31 -13.69
N GLY A 421 25.13 -4.30 -13.02
CA GLY A 421 24.35 -5.33 -13.70
C GLY A 421 23.14 -4.76 -14.46
N LEU A 422 22.48 -3.74 -13.91
CA LEU A 422 21.41 -3.03 -14.61
C LEU A 422 21.93 -2.27 -15.83
N TYR A 423 23.04 -1.56 -15.72
CA TYR A 423 23.66 -0.84 -16.84
C TYR A 423 24.07 -1.80 -17.96
N TYR A 424 24.66 -2.93 -17.59
CA TYR A 424 25.03 -3.98 -18.53
C TYR A 424 23.80 -4.48 -19.32
N LYS A 425 22.71 -4.82 -18.62
CA LYS A 425 21.47 -5.29 -19.27
C LYS A 425 20.78 -4.22 -20.11
N LEU A 426 20.89 -2.94 -19.74
CA LEU A 426 20.38 -1.83 -20.56
C LEU A 426 21.09 -1.76 -21.91
N LEU A 427 22.43 -1.84 -21.92
CA LEU A 427 23.21 -1.83 -23.16
C LEU A 427 22.93 -3.06 -24.02
N GLN A 428 22.84 -4.26 -23.40
CA GLN A 428 22.43 -5.47 -24.12
C GLN A 428 21.03 -5.36 -24.75
N SER A 429 20.12 -4.63 -24.09
CA SER A 429 18.77 -4.39 -24.59
C SER A 429 18.69 -3.28 -25.66
N GLY A 430 19.83 -2.73 -26.08
CA GLY A 430 19.88 -1.61 -27.04
C GLY A 430 19.60 -0.23 -26.43
N VAL A 431 19.46 -0.12 -25.10
CA VAL A 431 19.23 1.16 -24.39
C VAL A 431 20.58 1.83 -24.10
N GLY A 432 21.20 2.36 -25.16
CA GLY A 432 22.40 3.21 -25.10
C GLY A 432 22.10 4.71 -25.07
N GLY A 433 23.09 5.49 -25.46
CA GLY A 433 22.98 6.92 -25.74
C GLY A 433 22.85 7.80 -24.50
N LYS A 434 22.20 8.96 -24.69
CA LYS A 434 21.97 9.95 -23.65
C LYS A 434 20.97 9.45 -22.62
N VAL A 435 19.99 8.65 -23.02
CA VAL A 435 19.05 8.04 -22.05
C VAL A 435 19.77 7.10 -21.10
N PHE A 436 20.74 6.31 -21.57
CA PHE A 436 21.62 5.53 -20.70
C PHE A 436 22.40 6.42 -19.73
N ASP A 437 23.04 7.48 -20.23
CA ASP A 437 23.81 8.42 -19.39
C ASP A 437 22.93 9.06 -18.30
N ILE A 438 21.69 9.42 -18.62
CA ILE A 438 20.72 9.95 -17.66
C ILE A 438 20.38 8.93 -16.58
N ILE A 439 20.14 7.67 -16.96
CA ILE A 439 19.83 6.60 -16.00
C ILE A 439 21.05 6.37 -15.09
N LYS A 440 22.26 6.29 -15.64
CA LYS A 440 23.51 6.16 -14.87
C LYS A 440 23.68 7.35 -13.91
N SER A 441 23.55 8.58 -14.41
CA SER A 441 23.59 9.81 -13.61
C SER A 441 22.52 9.85 -12.51
N MET A 442 21.32 9.31 -12.76
CA MET A 442 20.22 9.27 -11.81
C MET A 442 20.54 8.40 -10.60
N TYR A 443 21.18 7.25 -10.81
CA TYR A 443 21.51 6.29 -9.75
C TYR A 443 22.82 6.61 -9.04
N SER A 444 23.84 7.14 -9.74
CA SER A 444 25.14 7.49 -9.14
C SER A 444 25.05 8.56 -8.03
N ASN A 445 24.06 9.45 -8.06
CA ASN A 445 23.89 10.51 -7.05
C ASN A 445 22.53 10.44 -6.32
N ASN A 446 21.90 9.27 -6.27
CA ASN A 446 20.61 9.10 -5.62
C ASN A 446 20.76 9.16 -4.09
N LYS A 447 20.05 10.09 -3.45
CA LYS A 447 20.11 10.32 -2.01
C LYS A 447 18.72 10.29 -1.38
N CYS A 448 18.62 9.65 -0.23
CA CYS A 448 17.38 9.45 0.49
C CYS A 448 17.53 9.92 1.95
N ALA A 449 16.45 10.45 2.53
CA ALA A 449 16.35 10.70 3.96
C ALA A 449 15.05 10.11 4.51
N ILE A 450 15.03 9.67 5.76
CA ILE A 450 13.85 9.09 6.39
C ILE A 450 12.98 10.20 6.96
N ARG A 451 11.72 10.24 6.56
CA ARG A 451 10.71 11.15 7.08
C ARG A 451 9.97 10.53 8.26
N ILE A 452 10.01 11.21 9.40
CA ILE A 452 9.26 10.89 10.61
C ILE A 452 8.40 12.11 10.97
N GLY A 453 7.09 11.99 10.77
CA GLY A 453 6.16 13.10 10.91
C GLY A 453 6.48 14.28 9.97
N ASN A 454 6.88 15.41 10.56
CA ASN A 454 7.28 16.63 9.84
C ASN A 454 8.79 16.89 9.89
N LYS A 455 9.57 15.93 10.37
CA LYS A 455 11.03 15.99 10.32
C LYS A 455 11.59 14.91 9.41
N HIS A 456 12.86 15.04 9.03
CA HIS A 456 13.61 14.01 8.34
C HIS A 456 15.04 13.91 8.87
N THR A 457 15.67 12.76 8.66
CA THR A 457 17.09 12.50 8.98
C THR A 457 18.02 13.21 8.01
N GLU A 458 19.33 13.12 8.20
CA GLU A 458 20.28 13.43 7.13
C GLU A 458 20.04 12.58 5.88
N PHE A 459 20.51 13.09 4.73
CA PHE A 459 20.48 12.37 3.47
C PHE A 459 21.65 11.39 3.38
N PHE A 460 21.35 10.13 3.16
CA PHE A 460 22.33 9.08 2.87
C PHE A 460 22.22 8.62 1.40
N THR A 461 23.27 7.99 0.88
CA THR A 461 23.33 7.52 -0.51
C THR A 461 22.67 6.15 -0.64
N GLN A 462 21.84 5.98 -1.68
CA GLN A 462 21.31 4.67 -2.07
C GLN A 462 22.21 4.06 -3.15
N LYS A 463 23.03 3.08 -2.80
CA LYS A 463 24.00 2.45 -3.72
C LYS A 463 23.48 1.23 -4.49
N ARG A 464 22.31 0.72 -4.13
CA ARG A 464 21.64 -0.36 -4.86
C ARG A 464 20.12 -0.20 -4.85
N GLY A 465 19.45 -1.01 -5.66
CA GLY A 465 18.02 -0.96 -5.85
C GLY A 465 17.59 0.13 -6.83
N VAL A 466 16.41 -0.05 -7.41
CA VAL A 466 15.77 0.96 -8.25
C VAL A 466 15.08 2.04 -7.40
N ARG A 467 14.88 3.24 -7.96
CA ARG A 467 14.26 4.35 -7.22
C ARG A 467 12.77 4.11 -6.99
N GLN A 468 12.38 3.93 -5.73
CA GLN A 468 10.97 3.76 -5.40
C GLN A 468 10.14 4.98 -5.83
N CYS A 469 8.94 4.72 -6.36
CA CYS A 469 8.01 5.73 -6.88
C CYS A 469 8.54 6.60 -8.05
N CYS A 470 9.63 6.19 -8.70
CA CYS A 470 10.01 6.68 -10.02
C CYS A 470 9.23 5.91 -11.10
N SER A 471 8.78 6.59 -12.15
CA SER A 471 8.05 5.99 -13.25
C SER A 471 8.89 5.06 -14.13
N LEU A 472 10.20 5.27 -14.18
CA LEU A 472 11.13 4.44 -14.97
C LEU A 472 11.44 3.11 -14.26
N SER A 473 11.44 3.11 -12.94
CA SER A 473 11.92 1.98 -12.14
C SER A 473 11.22 0.64 -12.40
N PRO A 474 9.90 0.57 -12.63
CA PRO A 474 9.27 -0.68 -13.04
C PRO A 474 9.80 -1.25 -14.36
N THR A 475 9.98 -0.41 -15.39
CA THR A 475 10.52 -0.85 -16.68
C THR A 475 11.98 -1.27 -16.56
N LEU A 476 12.78 -0.52 -15.78
CA LEU A 476 14.17 -0.90 -15.49
C LEU A 476 14.26 -2.26 -14.78
N PHE A 477 13.33 -2.54 -13.85
CA PHE A 477 13.25 -3.84 -13.20
C PHE A 477 12.87 -4.94 -14.19
N ASN A 478 11.89 -4.70 -15.08
CA ASN A 478 11.51 -5.67 -16.11
C ASN A 478 12.69 -6.01 -17.03
N ILE A 479 13.45 -5.01 -17.50
CA ILE A 479 14.69 -5.24 -18.27
C ILE A 479 15.68 -6.09 -17.45
N TYR A 480 15.86 -5.77 -16.16
CA TYR A 480 16.80 -6.48 -15.31
C TYR A 480 16.49 -7.98 -15.21
N ILE A 481 15.24 -8.32 -14.94
CA ILE A 481 14.82 -9.71 -14.73
C ILE A 481 14.58 -10.49 -16.02
N ASN A 482 14.49 -9.79 -17.17
CA ASN A 482 14.10 -10.36 -18.46
C ASN A 482 14.91 -11.60 -18.88
N GLU A 483 16.23 -11.55 -18.68
CA GLU A 483 17.13 -12.65 -19.02
C GLU A 483 16.77 -13.96 -18.32
N LEU A 484 16.27 -13.93 -17.08
CA LEU A 484 15.80 -15.13 -16.39
C LEU A 484 14.63 -15.78 -17.16
N ALA A 485 13.70 -14.95 -17.64
CA ALA A 485 12.56 -15.43 -18.39
C ALA A 485 12.99 -16.05 -19.73
N VAL A 486 13.88 -15.37 -20.47
CA VAL A 486 14.42 -15.88 -21.74
C VAL A 486 15.18 -17.19 -21.54
N GLN A 487 16.05 -17.27 -20.52
CA GLN A 487 16.80 -18.48 -20.21
C GLN A 487 15.86 -19.66 -19.89
N LEU A 488 14.84 -19.45 -19.05
CA LEU A 488 13.86 -20.48 -18.73
C LEU A 488 13.06 -20.91 -19.97
N GLU A 489 12.59 -19.97 -20.79
CA GLU A 489 11.84 -20.24 -22.02
C GLU A 489 12.63 -21.08 -23.02
N GLN A 490 13.94 -20.87 -23.12
CA GLN A 490 14.83 -21.61 -24.02
C GLN A 490 15.37 -22.92 -23.40
N TYR A 491 15.27 -23.08 -22.09
CA TYR A 491 15.84 -24.23 -21.38
C TYR A 491 15.22 -25.57 -21.83
N THR A 492 15.95 -26.68 -21.76
CA THR A 492 15.47 -27.96 -22.30
C THR A 492 14.42 -28.64 -21.41
N ALA A 493 14.37 -28.30 -20.12
CA ALA A 493 13.42 -28.89 -19.18
C ALA A 493 11.96 -28.62 -19.61
N PRO A 494 11.05 -29.60 -19.39
CA PRO A 494 9.67 -29.49 -19.86
C PRO A 494 8.86 -28.49 -19.02
N GLY A 495 8.08 -27.65 -19.70
CA GLY A 495 7.02 -26.84 -19.10
C GLY A 495 5.66 -27.50 -19.23
N LEU A 496 4.64 -26.69 -19.47
CA LEU A 496 3.26 -27.10 -19.71
C LEU A 496 2.80 -26.60 -21.08
N SER A 497 2.37 -27.52 -21.94
CA SER A 497 1.82 -27.14 -23.25
C SER A 497 0.47 -26.43 -23.10
N LEU A 498 0.32 -25.27 -23.73
CA LEU A 498 -0.94 -24.58 -23.94
C LEU A 498 -0.98 -24.13 -25.41
N GLN A 499 -1.87 -24.74 -26.19
CA GLN A 499 -1.86 -24.62 -27.65
C GLN A 499 -0.46 -24.95 -28.22
N ASP A 500 0.12 -24.03 -28.99
CA ASP A 500 1.45 -24.08 -29.61
C ASP A 500 2.58 -23.62 -28.67
N LYS A 501 2.27 -23.17 -27.45
CA LYS A 501 3.26 -22.64 -26.51
C LYS A 501 3.61 -23.61 -25.39
N ASN A 502 4.87 -23.61 -24.97
CA ASN A 502 5.36 -24.35 -23.80
C ASN A 502 5.58 -23.38 -22.64
N ILE A 503 4.61 -23.30 -21.72
CA ILE A 503 4.63 -22.35 -20.60
C ILE A 503 5.42 -22.94 -19.44
N LYS A 504 6.56 -22.31 -19.11
CA LYS A 504 7.45 -22.73 -18.02
C LYS A 504 7.44 -21.78 -16.82
N LEU A 505 7.06 -20.53 -17.06
CA LEU A 505 6.98 -19.53 -16.02
C LEU A 505 5.83 -18.55 -16.25
N LEU A 506 5.41 -17.90 -15.18
CA LEU A 506 4.53 -16.73 -15.20
C LEU A 506 5.16 -15.66 -14.32
N LEU A 507 5.49 -14.52 -14.91
CA LEU A 507 6.16 -13.43 -14.21
C LEU A 507 5.26 -12.19 -14.18
N TYR A 508 4.98 -11.69 -12.98
CA TYR A 508 4.29 -10.42 -12.75
C TYR A 508 5.16 -9.55 -11.85
N ALA A 509 5.96 -8.67 -12.45
CA ALA A 509 7.01 -7.95 -11.74
C ALA A 509 7.97 -8.94 -11.05
N ASP A 510 8.07 -8.91 -9.72
CA ASP A 510 8.84 -9.83 -8.90
C ASP A 510 8.10 -11.13 -8.54
N ASP A 511 6.78 -11.20 -8.69
CA ASP A 511 6.04 -12.45 -8.44
C ASP A 511 6.28 -13.46 -9.58
N LEU A 512 7.09 -14.48 -9.30
CA LEU A 512 7.46 -15.55 -10.24
C LEU A 512 6.77 -16.86 -9.87
N VAL A 513 6.17 -17.52 -10.87
CA VAL A 513 5.73 -18.92 -10.78
C VAL A 513 6.52 -19.74 -11.76
N LEU A 514 7.24 -20.75 -11.27
CA LEU A 514 7.88 -21.78 -12.12
C LEU A 514 6.93 -22.97 -12.26
N LEU A 515 6.85 -23.52 -13.46
CA LEU A 515 5.90 -24.58 -13.82
C LEU A 515 6.62 -25.71 -14.55
N SER A 516 6.29 -26.95 -14.19
CA SER A 516 6.70 -28.14 -14.95
C SER A 516 5.64 -29.23 -14.86
N SER A 517 5.59 -30.08 -15.88
CA SER A 517 4.83 -31.33 -15.89
C SER A 517 5.52 -32.46 -15.09
N THR A 518 6.80 -32.30 -14.74
CA THR A 518 7.58 -33.32 -14.03
C THR A 518 8.30 -32.73 -12.80
N PRO A 519 8.56 -33.53 -11.75
CA PRO A 519 9.37 -33.09 -10.62
C PRO A 519 10.80 -32.69 -11.05
N GLN A 520 11.44 -33.50 -11.90
CA GLN A 520 12.80 -33.26 -12.35
C GLN A 520 12.89 -31.93 -13.13
N GLY A 521 11.92 -31.67 -14.00
CA GLY A 521 11.87 -30.40 -14.75
C GLY A 521 11.72 -29.18 -13.84
N LEU A 522 10.88 -29.26 -12.79
CA LEU A 522 10.76 -28.16 -11.83
C LEU A 522 12.06 -27.95 -11.04
N GLN A 523 12.73 -29.03 -10.61
CA GLN A 523 14.02 -28.91 -9.90
C GLN A 523 15.07 -28.25 -10.81
N GLN A 524 15.14 -28.62 -12.09
CA GLN A 524 16.06 -27.98 -13.03
C GLN A 524 15.74 -26.48 -13.24
N HIS A 525 14.45 -26.10 -13.26
CA HIS A 525 14.08 -24.68 -13.28
C HIS A 525 14.52 -23.93 -12.01
N LEU A 526 14.48 -24.59 -10.84
CA LEU A 526 14.97 -24.03 -9.58
C LEU A 526 16.50 -23.88 -9.58
N ASP A 527 17.23 -24.85 -10.13
CA ASP A 527 18.69 -24.78 -10.23
C ASP A 527 19.13 -23.61 -11.12
N LEU A 528 18.43 -23.40 -12.25
CA LEU A 528 18.65 -22.24 -13.12
C LEU A 528 18.34 -20.92 -12.38
N LEU A 529 17.23 -20.87 -11.65
CA LEU A 529 16.86 -19.71 -10.83
C LEU A 529 17.94 -19.40 -9.77
N ASP A 530 18.49 -20.40 -9.09
CA ASP A 530 19.54 -20.22 -8.09
C ASP A 530 20.81 -19.65 -8.73
N ASN A 531 21.24 -20.21 -9.86
CA ASN A 531 22.38 -19.69 -10.62
C ASN A 531 22.17 -18.24 -11.06
N TYR A 532 20.98 -17.93 -11.57
CA TYR A 532 20.62 -16.57 -11.97
C TYR A 532 20.67 -15.60 -10.78
N CYS A 533 20.13 -16.00 -9.63
CA CYS A 533 20.14 -15.17 -8.41
C CYS A 533 21.56 -14.84 -7.95
N GLN A 534 22.46 -15.83 -7.99
CA GLN A 534 23.88 -15.66 -7.63
C GLN A 534 24.62 -14.71 -8.59
N ASN A 535 24.36 -14.82 -9.90
CA ASN A 535 24.99 -13.96 -10.91
C ASN A 535 24.47 -12.51 -10.86
N TRP A 536 23.18 -12.34 -10.59
CA TRP A 536 22.50 -11.04 -10.67
C TRP A 536 22.11 -10.46 -9.31
N ALA A 537 22.80 -10.87 -8.25
CA ALA A 537 22.68 -10.26 -6.92
C ALA A 537 21.23 -10.22 -6.37
N LEU A 538 20.39 -11.18 -6.76
CA LEU A 538 19.05 -11.36 -6.23
C LEU A 538 19.05 -12.46 -5.17
N ALA A 539 18.09 -12.40 -4.26
CA ALA A 539 17.95 -13.40 -3.21
C ALA A 539 16.50 -13.82 -3.09
N VAL A 540 16.28 -15.14 -3.00
CA VAL A 540 14.95 -15.70 -2.78
C VAL A 540 14.64 -15.74 -1.28
N ASN A 541 13.38 -15.47 -0.94
CA ASN A 541 12.84 -15.60 0.39
C ASN A 541 12.33 -17.00 0.61
N LEU A 542 13.22 -17.88 1.06
CA LEU A 542 12.96 -19.31 1.26
C LEU A 542 11.76 -19.58 2.18
N LYS A 543 11.47 -18.70 3.16
CA LYS A 543 10.32 -18.85 4.07
C LYS A 543 8.96 -18.54 3.43
N LYS A 544 8.95 -17.82 2.31
CA LYS A 544 7.72 -17.45 1.58
C LYS A 544 7.63 -18.08 0.20
N THR A 545 8.70 -18.75 -0.21
CA THR A 545 8.76 -19.48 -1.47
C THR A 545 8.28 -20.89 -1.18
N ASN A 546 7.22 -21.32 -1.88
CA ASN A 546 6.58 -22.58 -1.59
C ASN A 546 6.34 -23.39 -2.86
N ILE A 547 6.45 -24.71 -2.71
CA ILE A 547 6.07 -25.67 -3.74
C ILE A 547 4.59 -26.00 -3.59
N MET A 548 3.89 -26.08 -4.71
CA MET A 548 2.54 -26.60 -4.78
C MET A 548 2.43 -27.61 -5.91
N VAL A 549 1.89 -28.78 -5.60
CA VAL A 549 1.58 -29.80 -6.60
C VAL A 549 0.09 -29.75 -6.88
N PHE A 550 -0.29 -29.29 -8.08
CA PHE A 550 -1.68 -29.32 -8.49
C PHE A 550 -2.07 -30.72 -8.96
N GLN A 551 -3.17 -31.25 -8.42
CA GLN A 551 -3.73 -32.55 -8.78
C GLN A 551 -5.21 -32.63 -8.40
N GLU A 552 -5.99 -33.50 -9.04
CA GLU A 552 -7.45 -33.55 -8.87
C GLU A 552 -7.88 -33.86 -7.43
N MET A 553 -7.18 -34.81 -6.80
CA MET A 553 -7.37 -35.18 -5.40
C MET A 553 -6.08 -34.90 -4.61
N PRO A 554 -5.88 -33.66 -4.14
CA PRO A 554 -4.72 -33.30 -3.33
C PRO A 554 -4.69 -34.14 -2.06
N ARG A 555 -3.54 -34.73 -1.74
CA ARG A 555 -3.36 -35.52 -0.51
C ARG A 555 -2.43 -34.79 0.46
N CYS A 556 -2.83 -34.72 1.73
CA CYS A 556 -2.01 -34.18 2.80
C CYS A 556 -0.98 -35.22 3.27
N GLN A 557 0.11 -35.45 2.53
CA GLN A 557 1.24 -36.24 3.03
C GLN A 557 2.57 -35.68 2.50
N GLU A 558 3.39 -35.12 3.38
CA GLU A 558 4.73 -34.55 3.08
C GLU A 558 5.71 -35.60 2.51
N HIS A 559 5.52 -36.89 2.85
CA HIS A 559 6.49 -37.95 2.59
C HIS A 559 6.35 -38.62 1.20
N ARG A 560 5.45 -38.14 0.32
CA ARG A 560 5.20 -38.74 -1.00
C ARG A 560 5.64 -37.90 -2.19
N TYR A 561 5.95 -36.63 -2.00
CA TYR A 561 6.37 -35.75 -3.09
C TYR A 561 7.89 -35.70 -3.17
N HIS A 562 8.39 -35.44 -4.38
CA HIS A 562 9.80 -35.14 -4.58
C HIS A 562 10.21 -33.97 -3.68
N GLN A 563 11.37 -34.09 -3.04
CA GLN A 563 11.93 -32.99 -2.26
C GLN A 563 12.55 -32.00 -3.24
N PHE A 564 12.11 -30.75 -3.19
CA PHE A 564 12.66 -29.68 -3.99
C PHE A 564 13.57 -28.81 -3.15
N SER A 565 14.65 -28.33 -3.75
CA SER A 565 15.60 -27.43 -3.09
C SER A 565 15.95 -26.24 -3.97
N LEU A 566 16.29 -25.12 -3.34
CA LEU A 566 16.98 -24.00 -3.99
C LEU A 566 18.39 -23.93 -3.39
N GLY A 567 19.40 -24.20 -4.22
CA GLY A 567 20.74 -24.49 -3.75
C GLY A 567 20.73 -25.65 -2.75
N SER A 568 21.29 -25.45 -1.57
CA SER A 568 21.34 -26.47 -0.51
C SER A 568 20.11 -26.51 0.41
N THR A 569 19.12 -25.63 0.22
CA THR A 569 17.99 -25.49 1.16
C THR A 569 16.71 -26.08 0.59
N ALA A 570 16.07 -26.98 1.33
CA ALA A 570 14.78 -27.56 0.97
C ALA A 570 13.65 -26.52 1.01
N LEU A 571 12.73 -26.60 0.05
CA LEU A 571 11.55 -25.74 -0.03
C LEU A 571 10.32 -26.44 0.57
N GLU A 572 9.49 -25.66 1.27
CA GLU A 572 8.27 -26.17 1.91
C GLU A 572 7.14 -26.40 0.90
N HIS A 573 6.45 -27.52 1.02
CA HIS A 573 5.24 -27.83 0.26
C HIS A 573 4.01 -27.21 0.92
N THR A 574 3.11 -26.66 0.11
CA THR A 574 1.83 -26.10 0.57
C THR A 574 0.65 -26.56 -0.29
N MET A 575 -0.52 -26.63 0.34
CA MET A 575 -1.79 -26.95 -0.31
C MET A 575 -2.56 -25.70 -0.73
N GLN A 576 -2.18 -24.53 -0.19
CA GLN A 576 -2.80 -23.24 -0.50
C GLN A 576 -1.74 -22.14 -0.56
N TYR A 577 -1.88 -21.23 -1.52
CA TYR A 577 -0.96 -20.11 -1.72
C TYR A 577 -1.72 -18.88 -2.19
N THR A 578 -1.36 -17.70 -1.67
CA THR A 578 -1.95 -16.43 -2.13
C THR A 578 -1.13 -15.90 -3.31
N TYR A 579 -1.61 -16.12 -4.53
CA TYR A 579 -0.98 -15.63 -5.76
C TYR A 579 -1.75 -14.42 -6.30
N LEU A 580 -1.05 -13.30 -6.49
CA LEU A 580 -1.60 -12.05 -7.02
C LEU A 580 -2.92 -11.63 -6.36
N GLY A 581 -3.07 -11.88 -5.06
CA GLY A 581 -4.25 -11.48 -4.27
C GLY A 581 -5.39 -12.50 -4.20
N LEU A 582 -5.31 -13.65 -4.88
CA LEU A 582 -6.27 -14.76 -4.76
C LEU A 582 -5.62 -16.00 -4.13
N ILE A 583 -6.39 -16.73 -3.33
CA ILE A 583 -5.95 -18.00 -2.75
C ILE A 583 -6.15 -19.10 -3.78
N LEU A 584 -5.05 -19.67 -4.25
CA LEU A 584 -5.04 -20.88 -5.07
C LEU A 584 -4.92 -22.10 -4.18
N THR A 585 -5.70 -23.13 -4.49
CA THR A 585 -5.64 -24.43 -3.82
C THR A 585 -5.02 -25.47 -4.74
N ALA A 586 -4.40 -26.51 -4.19
CA ALA A 586 -3.80 -27.60 -4.97
C ALA A 586 -4.80 -28.35 -5.89
N SER A 587 -6.11 -28.26 -5.66
CA SER A 587 -7.12 -28.80 -6.58
C SER A 587 -7.48 -27.85 -7.74
N GLY A 588 -6.99 -26.61 -7.70
CA GLY A 588 -7.39 -25.53 -8.60
C GLY A 588 -8.76 -24.91 -8.27
N SER A 589 -9.36 -25.23 -7.11
CA SER A 589 -10.63 -24.62 -6.69
C SER A 589 -10.44 -23.19 -6.16
N PHE A 590 -11.38 -22.31 -6.53
CA PHE A 590 -11.45 -20.93 -6.05
C PHE A 590 -12.36 -20.73 -4.83
N SER A 591 -12.98 -21.78 -4.27
CA SER A 591 -13.91 -21.63 -3.14
C SER A 591 -13.26 -20.95 -1.93
N SER A 592 -12.00 -21.27 -1.62
CA SER A 592 -11.24 -20.60 -0.55
C SER A 592 -10.94 -19.14 -0.89
N ALA A 593 -10.66 -18.82 -2.15
CA ALA A 593 -10.44 -17.44 -2.58
C ALA A 593 -11.70 -16.58 -2.37
N VAL A 594 -12.85 -17.04 -2.84
CA VAL A 594 -14.12 -16.30 -2.75
C VAL A 594 -14.51 -16.06 -1.28
N ASN A 595 -14.33 -17.05 -0.41
CA ASN A 595 -14.56 -16.88 1.02
C ASN A 595 -13.58 -15.87 1.66
N ALA A 596 -12.29 -15.92 1.30
CA ALA A 596 -11.32 -14.97 1.80
C ALA A 596 -11.59 -13.52 1.33
N LEU A 597 -12.08 -13.34 0.09
CA LEU A 597 -12.52 -12.04 -0.43
C LEU A 597 -13.75 -11.53 0.33
N LYS A 598 -14.75 -12.40 0.56
CA LYS A 598 -15.91 -12.09 1.43
C LYS A 598 -15.44 -11.59 2.78
N ASP A 599 -14.56 -12.32 3.46
CA ASP A 599 -14.11 -11.95 4.81
C ASP A 599 -13.28 -10.66 4.81
N LYS A 600 -12.50 -10.42 3.75
CA LYS A 600 -11.74 -9.17 3.58
C LYS A 600 -12.68 -7.98 3.40
N ALA A 601 -13.70 -8.12 2.56
CA ALA A 601 -14.72 -7.10 2.34
C ALA A 601 -15.54 -6.87 3.62
N ARG A 602 -15.91 -7.94 4.34
CA ARG A 602 -16.58 -7.89 5.64
C ARG A 602 -15.74 -7.12 6.67
N ARG A 603 -14.45 -7.43 6.80
CA ARG A 603 -13.54 -6.68 7.70
C ARG A 603 -13.49 -5.19 7.36
N ALA A 604 -13.44 -4.84 6.07
CA ALA A 604 -13.49 -3.45 5.63
C ALA A 604 -14.82 -2.77 6.01
N LEU A 605 -15.95 -3.46 5.79
CA LEU A 605 -17.28 -2.97 6.15
C LEU A 605 -17.40 -2.68 7.66
N TYR A 606 -17.00 -3.63 8.50
CA TYR A 606 -17.05 -3.45 9.96
C TYR A 606 -16.05 -2.42 10.48
N ALA A 607 -14.89 -2.26 9.83
CA ALA A 607 -13.95 -1.19 10.16
C ALA A 607 -14.58 0.19 9.91
N ILE A 608 -15.31 0.34 8.80
CA ILE A 608 -16.07 1.56 8.50
C ILE A 608 -17.20 1.75 9.53
N LYS A 609 -18.02 0.71 9.75
CA LYS A 609 -19.12 0.77 10.74
C LYS A 609 -18.63 1.19 12.12
N LYS A 610 -17.55 0.58 12.61
CA LYS A 610 -16.93 0.91 13.91
C LYS A 610 -16.50 2.37 13.98
N LYS A 611 -15.93 2.90 12.90
CA LYS A 611 -15.46 4.28 12.81
C LYS A 611 -16.62 5.30 12.88
N PHE A 612 -17.82 4.90 12.47
CA PHE A 612 -19.02 5.75 12.41
C PHE A 612 -20.16 5.25 13.31
N GLN A 613 -19.87 4.44 14.33
CA GLN A 613 -20.88 3.78 15.18
C GLN A 613 -21.87 4.74 15.87
N ASN A 614 -21.48 6.01 16.06
CA ASN A 614 -22.28 7.05 16.72
C ASN A 614 -22.92 8.03 15.72
N ILE A 615 -22.85 7.74 14.43
CA ILE A 615 -23.35 8.59 13.35
C ILE A 615 -24.34 7.76 12.54
N GLU A 616 -25.58 8.22 12.47
CA GLU A 616 -26.57 7.64 11.57
C GLU A 616 -26.27 8.14 10.15
N ILE A 617 -25.84 7.21 9.29
CA ILE A 617 -25.46 7.51 7.92
C ILE A 617 -26.65 7.19 7.00
N PRO A 618 -27.09 8.14 6.15
CA PRO A 618 -28.11 7.92 5.12
C PRO A 618 -27.82 6.72 4.20
N LEU A 619 -28.89 6.05 3.75
CA LEU A 619 -28.79 4.88 2.85
C LEU A 619 -28.01 5.18 1.55
N PRO A 620 -28.22 6.31 0.85
CA PRO A 620 -27.49 6.59 -0.39
C PRO A 620 -25.97 6.65 -0.19
N ILE A 621 -25.53 7.17 0.97
CA ILE A 621 -24.11 7.22 1.33
C ILE A 621 -23.57 5.80 1.59
N TRP A 622 -24.34 4.95 2.28
CA TRP A 622 -23.97 3.55 2.48
C TRP A 622 -23.83 2.78 1.16
N CYS A 623 -24.78 2.94 0.23
CA CYS A 623 -24.69 2.32 -1.09
C CYS A 623 -23.43 2.77 -1.83
N LYS A 624 -23.16 4.08 -1.86
CA LYS A 624 -21.94 4.62 -2.49
C LYS A 624 -20.65 4.08 -1.86
N ILE A 625 -20.63 3.88 -0.54
CA ILE A 625 -19.49 3.25 0.17
C ILE A 625 -19.36 1.78 -0.21
N PHE A 626 -20.47 1.05 -0.30
CA PHE A 626 -20.46 -0.34 -0.70
C PHE A 626 -19.87 -0.49 -2.11
N ASP A 627 -20.42 0.22 -3.08
CA ASP A 627 -20.01 0.16 -4.49
C ASP A 627 -18.55 0.59 -4.69
N SER A 628 -18.09 1.58 -3.92
CA SER A 628 -16.74 2.15 -4.10
C SER A 628 -15.64 1.45 -3.30
N VAL A 629 -15.99 0.68 -2.26
CA VAL A 629 -15.00 0.08 -1.34
C VAL A 629 -15.23 -1.41 -1.11
N ILE A 630 -16.46 -1.81 -0.79
CA ILE A 630 -16.75 -3.18 -0.36
C ILE A 630 -16.87 -4.11 -1.56
N GLN A 631 -17.65 -3.71 -2.56
CA GLN A 631 -17.86 -4.48 -3.79
C GLN A 631 -16.54 -4.75 -4.55
N PRO A 632 -15.63 -3.77 -4.78
CA PRO A 632 -14.37 -4.05 -5.47
C PRO A 632 -13.46 -5.04 -4.71
N ILE A 633 -13.54 -5.08 -3.38
CA ILE A 633 -12.80 -6.08 -2.58
C ILE A 633 -13.43 -7.46 -2.74
N ALA A 634 -14.76 -7.55 -2.68
CA ALA A 634 -15.48 -8.82 -2.78
C ALA A 634 -15.42 -9.44 -4.19
N LEU A 635 -15.39 -8.61 -5.24
CA LEU A 635 -15.41 -9.03 -6.64
C LEU A 635 -14.04 -9.12 -7.31
N TYR A 636 -12.94 -8.93 -6.57
CA TYR A 636 -11.61 -9.00 -7.16
C TYR A 636 -11.38 -10.35 -7.86
N GLY A 637 -11.05 -10.33 -9.16
CA GLY A 637 -10.81 -11.53 -9.97
C GLY A 637 -12.06 -12.31 -10.38
N SER A 638 -13.26 -11.74 -10.22
CA SER A 638 -14.52 -12.39 -10.60
C SER A 638 -14.61 -12.75 -12.08
N GLU A 639 -13.86 -12.07 -12.94
CA GLU A 639 -13.73 -12.45 -14.35
C GLU A 639 -13.10 -13.85 -14.54
N VAL A 640 -12.34 -14.36 -13.55
CA VAL A 640 -11.74 -15.70 -13.58
C VAL A 640 -12.59 -16.70 -12.79
N TRP A 641 -12.88 -16.41 -11.52
CA TRP A 641 -13.58 -17.38 -10.65
C TRP A 641 -15.09 -17.37 -10.80
N GLY A 642 -15.69 -16.27 -11.28
CA GLY A 642 -17.14 -16.11 -11.42
C GLY A 642 -17.77 -17.15 -12.35
N PRO A 643 -17.27 -17.35 -13.58
CA PRO A 643 -17.78 -18.37 -14.49
C PRO A 643 -17.66 -19.81 -13.98
N LEU A 644 -16.79 -20.04 -12.99
CA LEU A 644 -16.54 -21.34 -12.38
C LEU A 644 -17.39 -21.58 -11.14
N SER A 645 -18.12 -20.57 -10.68
CA SER A 645 -19.05 -20.71 -9.57
C SER A 645 -20.31 -21.43 -10.06
N ASP A 646 -20.62 -22.58 -9.45
CA ASP A 646 -21.86 -23.30 -9.72
C ASP A 646 -23.03 -22.51 -9.10
N GLN A 647 -23.58 -21.57 -9.88
CA GLN A 647 -24.74 -20.79 -9.48
C GLN A 647 -26.00 -21.54 -9.92
N SER A 648 -26.40 -22.54 -9.14
CA SER A 648 -27.78 -22.98 -9.19
C SER A 648 -28.67 -21.80 -8.80
N TYR A 649 -29.62 -21.42 -9.67
CA TYR A 649 -30.65 -20.41 -9.38
C TYR A 649 -31.44 -20.71 -8.10
N THR A 650 -31.41 -21.94 -7.58
CA THR A 650 -32.07 -22.33 -6.33
C THR A 650 -31.24 -22.03 -5.07
N ARG A 651 -29.95 -21.68 -5.19
CA ARG A 651 -29.00 -21.49 -4.07
C ARG A 651 -28.11 -20.26 -4.23
N TRP A 652 -28.52 -19.30 -5.07
CA TRP A 652 -27.74 -18.09 -5.36
C TRP A 652 -27.40 -17.28 -4.09
N ASP A 653 -28.34 -17.25 -3.13
CA ASP A 653 -28.23 -16.57 -1.84
C ASP A 653 -27.14 -17.15 -0.92
N ARG A 654 -26.71 -18.40 -1.16
CA ARG A 654 -25.64 -19.07 -0.42
C ARG A 654 -24.24 -18.72 -0.94
N HIS A 655 -24.13 -18.09 -2.11
CA HIS A 655 -22.84 -17.68 -2.63
C HIS A 655 -22.19 -16.68 -1.67
N PRO A 656 -20.87 -16.78 -1.36
CA PRO A 656 -20.26 -15.93 -0.33
C PRO A 656 -20.41 -14.42 -0.59
N THR A 657 -20.37 -14.01 -1.86
CA THR A 657 -20.61 -12.62 -2.28
C THR A 657 -22.04 -12.15 -1.98
N GLU A 658 -23.04 -12.97 -2.30
CA GLU A 658 -24.45 -12.63 -2.08
C GLU A 658 -24.81 -12.64 -0.59
N ALA A 659 -24.21 -13.57 0.17
CA ALA A 659 -24.33 -13.58 1.62
C ALA A 659 -23.75 -12.30 2.26
N LEU A 660 -22.65 -11.76 1.74
CA LEU A 660 -22.08 -10.49 2.19
C LEU A 660 -23.00 -9.31 1.84
N HIS A 661 -23.53 -9.29 0.61
CA HIS A 661 -24.43 -8.24 0.17
C HIS A 661 -25.72 -8.24 1.00
N THR A 662 -26.29 -9.42 1.25
CA THR A 662 -27.45 -9.62 2.13
C THR A 662 -27.16 -9.16 3.56
N GLU A 663 -25.99 -9.51 4.11
CA GLU A 663 -25.56 -9.03 5.43
C GLU A 663 -25.48 -7.49 5.46
N PHE A 664 -24.93 -6.87 4.42
CA PHE A 664 -24.88 -5.43 4.27
C PHE A 664 -26.29 -4.80 4.22
N CYS A 665 -27.20 -5.34 3.39
CA CYS A 665 -28.58 -4.86 3.29
C CYS A 665 -29.32 -4.97 4.63
N LYS A 666 -29.26 -6.13 5.29
CA LYS A 666 -29.85 -6.32 6.63
C LYS A 666 -29.29 -5.33 7.64
N MET A 667 -27.99 -5.06 7.57
CA MET A 667 -27.32 -4.11 8.45
C MET A 667 -27.81 -2.67 8.26
N ILE A 668 -27.89 -2.18 7.03
CA ILE A 668 -28.30 -0.79 6.76
C ILE A 668 -29.79 -0.56 6.96
N LEU A 669 -30.62 -1.59 6.69
CA LEU A 669 -32.07 -1.57 6.91
C LEU A 669 -32.46 -1.84 8.38
N LYS A 670 -31.48 -2.13 9.26
CA LYS A 670 -31.69 -2.46 10.67
C LYS A 670 -32.64 -3.65 10.89
N VAL A 671 -32.62 -4.62 9.98
CA VAL A 671 -33.41 -5.85 10.13
C VAL A 671 -32.83 -6.64 11.30
N CYS A 672 -33.63 -6.85 12.35
CA CYS A 672 -33.24 -7.66 13.49
C CYS A 672 -33.10 -9.13 13.06
N VAL A 673 -31.89 -9.69 13.17
CA VAL A 673 -31.69 -11.14 13.03
C VAL A 673 -31.88 -11.75 14.41
N CYS A 674 -33.10 -12.19 14.71
CA CYS A 674 -33.40 -12.93 15.93
C CYS A 674 -32.91 -14.37 15.75
N VAL A 675 -31.87 -14.78 16.48
CA VAL A 675 -31.49 -16.19 16.59
C VAL A 675 -32.21 -16.74 17.82
N CYS A 676 -33.39 -17.32 17.62
CA CYS A 676 -34.10 -18.02 18.68
C CYS A 676 -33.48 -19.41 18.84
N VAL A 677 -32.73 -19.64 19.92
CA VAL A 677 -32.31 -20.99 20.30
C VAL A 677 -33.41 -21.58 21.18
N CYS A 678 -34.33 -22.32 20.57
CA CYS A 678 -35.33 -23.08 21.31
C CYS A 678 -34.71 -24.39 21.79
N VAL A 679 -34.45 -24.51 23.10
CA VAL A 679 -34.08 -25.78 23.73
C VAL A 679 -35.39 -26.44 24.18
N CYS A 680 -35.89 -27.41 23.40
CA CYS A 680 -37.03 -28.22 23.82
C CYS A 680 -36.53 -29.41 24.65
N VAL A 681 -36.94 -29.47 25.92
CA VAL A 681 -36.72 -30.65 26.79
C VAL A 681 -38.02 -31.45 26.79
N CYS A 682 -38.06 -32.58 26.10
CA CYS A 682 -39.20 -33.49 26.11
C CYS A 682 -39.02 -34.54 27.21
N VAL A 683 -39.97 -34.64 28.14
CA VAL A 683 -40.05 -35.74 29.12
C VAL A 683 -41.16 -36.68 28.66
N CYS A 684 -40.80 -37.85 28.14
CA CYS A 684 -41.77 -38.86 27.70
C CYS A 684 -42.06 -39.84 28.86
N VAL A 685 -43.32 -39.98 29.27
CA VAL A 685 -43.78 -41.08 30.14
C VAL A 685 -44.54 -42.07 29.27
N CYS A 686 -43.98 -43.25 29.03
CA CYS A 686 -44.59 -44.29 28.21
C CYS A 686 -45.27 -45.34 29.10
N VAL A 687 -46.56 -45.63 28.84
CA VAL A 687 -47.24 -46.84 29.31
C VAL A 687 -47.30 -47.83 28.16
N CYS A 688 -46.72 -49.01 28.34
CA CYS A 688 -46.59 -50.05 27.31
C CYS A 688 -47.81 -50.98 27.29
N VAL A 689 -48.29 -51.31 26.09
CA VAL A 689 -48.98 -52.59 25.83
C VAL A 689 -48.34 -53.20 24.58
N CYS A 690 -47.73 -54.37 24.75
CA CYS A 690 -47.02 -55.12 23.72
C CYS A 690 -47.89 -56.29 23.22
N VAL A 691 -47.86 -56.53 21.92
CA VAL A 691 -48.12 -57.86 21.33
C VAL A 691 -46.96 -58.16 20.39
N CYS A 692 -46.27 -59.26 20.67
CA CYS A 692 -45.00 -59.67 20.07
C CYS A 692 -45.17 -60.87 19.14
N VAL A 693 -44.31 -60.97 18.12
CA VAL A 693 -43.91 -62.23 17.47
C VAL A 693 -42.38 -62.21 17.22
N CYS A 694 -41.66 -62.98 18.06
CA CYS A 694 -40.46 -63.85 17.86
C CYS A 694 -39.21 -63.30 17.10
N VAL A 695 -37.93 -63.44 17.51
CA VAL A 695 -37.17 -64.42 18.35
C VAL A 695 -35.98 -63.70 19.06
N CYS A 696 -35.62 -64.20 20.26
CA CYS A 696 -34.82 -63.66 21.38
C CYS A 696 -33.31 -63.40 21.11
N VAL A 697 -32.51 -62.63 21.88
CA VAL A 697 -32.42 -62.44 23.35
C VAL A 697 -31.84 -61.03 23.64
N CYS A 698 -32.53 -60.23 24.46
CA CYS A 698 -31.95 -59.18 25.31
C CYS A 698 -33.04 -58.62 26.25
N VAL A 699 -33.07 -59.05 27.52
CA VAL A 699 -33.79 -58.33 28.60
C VAL A 699 -33.05 -58.54 29.93
N CYS A 700 -32.50 -57.46 30.49
CA CYS A 700 -32.92 -56.90 31.79
C CYS A 700 -32.08 -55.64 32.14
N VAL A 701 -32.70 -54.46 31.96
CA VAL A 701 -33.06 -53.44 32.96
C VAL A 701 -31.92 -52.58 33.50
N CYS A 702 -31.76 -51.39 32.90
CA CYS A 702 -31.25 -50.20 33.57
C CYS A 702 -32.22 -49.04 33.32
N VAL A 703 -32.65 -48.38 34.39
CA VAL A 703 -33.41 -47.12 34.33
C VAL A 703 -32.47 -46.04 33.79
N CYS A 704 -32.71 -45.56 32.57
CA CYS A 704 -31.99 -44.42 32.00
C CYS A 704 -32.99 -43.36 31.57
N VAL A 705 -32.94 -42.20 32.23
CA VAL A 705 -33.60 -40.97 31.78
C VAL A 705 -32.86 -40.49 30.52
N CYS A 706 -33.43 -40.69 29.34
CA CYS A 706 -32.89 -40.12 28.11
C CYS A 706 -33.34 -38.67 27.96
N VAL A 707 -32.42 -37.71 28.09
CA VAL A 707 -32.63 -36.31 27.70
C VAL A 707 -32.23 -36.19 26.22
N CYS A 708 -33.21 -36.07 25.33
CA CYS A 708 -32.95 -35.72 23.93
C CYS A 708 -32.93 -34.20 23.78
N VAL A 709 -31.78 -33.63 23.40
CA VAL A 709 -31.65 -32.22 23.04
C VAL A 709 -31.81 -32.08 21.51
N CYS A 710 -32.99 -31.64 21.07
CA CYS A 710 -33.20 -31.26 19.67
C CYS A 710 -32.92 -29.76 19.50
N VAL A 711 -31.92 -29.40 18.69
CA VAL A 711 -31.62 -28.01 18.32
C VAL A 711 -32.35 -27.68 17.02
N CYS A 712 -33.46 -26.96 17.11
CA CYS A 712 -34.14 -26.40 15.95
C CYS A 712 -33.71 -24.94 15.75
N VAL A 713 -33.13 -24.64 14.59
CA VAL A 713 -32.79 -23.26 14.18
C VAL A 713 -33.95 -22.69 13.36
N CYS A 714 -34.77 -21.84 13.96
CA CYS A 714 -35.79 -21.09 13.24
C CYS A 714 -35.27 -19.69 12.88
N VAL A 715 -35.34 -19.33 11.59
CA VAL A 715 -35.02 -17.97 11.11
C VAL A 715 -36.34 -17.23 10.91
N CYS A 716 -36.68 -16.32 11.82
CA CYS A 716 -37.80 -15.40 11.64
C CYS A 716 -37.30 -14.11 10.97
N VAL A 717 -37.96 -13.70 9.89
CA VAL A 717 -37.79 -12.38 9.28
C VAL A 717 -38.97 -11.53 9.75
N CYS A 718 -38.70 -10.46 10.50
CA CYS A 718 -39.70 -9.46 10.88
C CYS A 718 -39.68 -8.29 9.89
#